data_AF-A0A8B6F0X6-F1
#
_entry.id   AF-A0A8B6F0X6-F1
#
_cell.length_a   1.000
_cell.length_b   1.000
_cell.length_c   1.000
_cell.angle_alpha   90.00
_cell.angle_beta   90.00
_cell.angle_gamma   90.00
#
_symmetry.space_group_name_H-M   'P 1'
#
loop_
_entity.id
_entity.type
_entity.pdbx_description
1 polymer ?
#
loop_
_entity_poly.entity_id
_entity_poly.type
_entity_poly.pdbx_seq_one_letter_code
_entity_poly.pdbx_strand_id
1 'polypeptide(L)'
;MKWILEILVLLALITISNCNIEEQPMPSILCDCFSRNKCDITKEKADVIHFKCINYYLAHTYQDRWYKNISGDALNYILSLQREANQAIESVGRKKRQANGNLFHGIRKELRTLSREERTRFYAAVNSLKNNRIGNTNSYEALASIHNSNALNAAHFGVAFPGWHRYFLFLFEQALRRFDRTVTLPYIDTTMENSLPNPWMSNLWSAEGIGNIDGGQVRVGPFANWRYQTQDRRYVPLTRNGGSARDYFPADCYRNIIRESRNSRILEPLAGTNRNLEACHNYAHATIGGTMNDIDVSPNDPVFYLHHCYVDKVWQDFRDNAKSVIGNDFEFDYPVTADMFHQPNRAMGNLNEFTNSMGYLKIFDERITNYAPSPGEITCTRSSDCQSPQFLRCSSGRCIPILRSSSSPFGRRKKRDVEYEDDEYKSVMDSSYQNNFVIDGEADVSQWAFIPVTLMYIRPMGQHFGCNAVRNGSIDDNDDIYSNDKTSKLWDYFKPGVDKRRVSDSQSGATKFFVQSDGISYKGRYIDYGIIDTRQMVYETVAYVGVKNPRSGSATSYVSVYDLHGHVCQPRCIDRSSKTLFYKKCSGVIKLTKEEPQMYGDDIAEAVRYRYTYNFDGYKPTSNYRDIFLQFVCEYGADYPWKDCSSV
;
A
#
# COMPACT_ATOMS: atom_id res chain seq x y z
N MET A 1 -53.04 -10.08 -41.14
CA MET A 1 -53.06 -9.20 -39.94
C MET A 1 -52.60 -9.87 -38.63
N LYS A 2 -52.64 -11.21 -38.48
CA LYS A 2 -52.06 -11.90 -37.29
C LYS A 2 -50.53 -12.05 -37.32
N TRP A 3 -49.91 -12.11 -38.50
CA TRP A 3 -48.45 -12.27 -38.64
C TRP A 3 -47.62 -11.02 -38.32
N ILE A 4 -48.21 -9.82 -38.36
CA ILE A 4 -47.50 -8.57 -38.04
C ILE A 4 -47.42 -8.37 -36.51
N LEU A 5 -48.38 -8.90 -35.75
CA LEU A 5 -48.33 -8.86 -34.28
C LEU A 5 -47.28 -9.84 -33.71
N GLU A 6 -47.10 -11.01 -34.32
CA GLU A 6 -46.07 -11.98 -33.87
C GLU A 6 -44.64 -11.49 -34.15
N ILE A 7 -44.42 -10.78 -35.26
CA ILE A 7 -43.13 -10.16 -35.56
C ILE A 7 -42.86 -8.95 -34.65
N LEU A 8 -43.88 -8.20 -34.23
CA LEU A 8 -43.72 -7.11 -33.26
C LEU A 8 -43.49 -7.61 -31.83
N VAL A 9 -44.01 -8.78 -31.45
CA VAL A 9 -43.70 -9.42 -30.15
C VAL A 9 -42.29 -10.04 -30.14
N LEU A 10 -41.82 -10.55 -31.29
CA LEU A 10 -40.42 -11.00 -31.44
C LEU A 10 -39.42 -9.84 -31.56
N LEU A 11 -39.81 -8.68 -32.12
CA LEU A 11 -38.99 -7.47 -32.16
C LEU A 11 -39.03 -6.66 -30.84
N ALA A 12 -40.04 -6.86 -30.00
CA ALA A 12 -40.11 -6.29 -28.64
C ALA A 12 -39.32 -7.11 -27.59
N LEU A 13 -38.72 -8.25 -27.99
CA LEU A 13 -37.76 -9.02 -27.19
C LEU A 13 -36.31 -8.81 -27.65
N ILE A 14 -36.00 -7.67 -28.27
CA ILE A 14 -34.67 -7.07 -28.13
C ILE A 14 -34.72 -6.19 -26.87
N THR A 15 -35.01 -6.82 -25.73
CA THR A 15 -34.47 -6.32 -24.47
C THR A 15 -32.96 -6.36 -24.68
N ILE A 16 -32.32 -5.19 -24.72
CA ILE A 16 -30.91 -5.10 -24.30
C ILE A 16 -30.85 -5.96 -23.04
N SER A 17 -30.16 -7.09 -23.10
CA SER A 17 -30.02 -7.96 -21.95
C SER A 17 -29.36 -7.12 -20.86
N ASN A 18 -30.16 -6.56 -19.97
CA ASN A 18 -29.69 -5.81 -18.83
C ASN A 18 -28.72 -6.72 -18.08
N CYS A 19 -27.50 -6.26 -17.94
CA CYS A 19 -26.37 -7.08 -17.56
C CYS A 19 -26.04 -6.79 -16.11
N ASN A 20 -25.79 -7.84 -15.33
CA ASN A 20 -25.50 -7.69 -13.91
C ASN A 20 -24.17 -6.97 -13.61
N ILE A 21 -23.26 -6.93 -14.60
CA ILE A 21 -22.02 -6.16 -14.53
C ILE A 21 -21.99 -5.24 -15.74
N GLU A 22 -21.95 -3.94 -15.48
CA GLU A 22 -21.89 -2.90 -16.50
C GLU A 22 -20.53 -2.18 -16.41
N GLU A 23 -19.93 -1.91 -17.57
CA GLU A 23 -18.80 -0.97 -17.67
C GLU A 23 -19.31 0.43 -17.29
N GLN A 24 -18.51 1.18 -16.53
CA GLN A 24 -18.77 2.58 -16.20
C GLN A 24 -17.60 3.46 -16.64
N PRO A 25 -17.83 4.73 -16.95
CA PRO A 25 -16.73 5.66 -17.19
C PRO A 25 -15.88 5.82 -15.93
N MET A 26 -14.59 6.07 -16.14
CA MET A 26 -13.68 6.43 -15.05
C MET A 26 -14.15 7.71 -14.35
N PRO A 27 -14.24 7.77 -13.01
CA PRO A 27 -14.49 9.03 -12.31
C PRO A 27 -13.46 10.10 -12.71
N SER A 28 -13.92 11.33 -12.96
CA SER A 28 -13.06 12.43 -13.46
C SER A 28 -11.85 12.70 -12.56
N ILE A 29 -12.04 12.73 -11.24
CA ILE A 29 -10.97 12.92 -10.25
C ILE A 29 -9.87 11.84 -10.39
N LEU A 30 -10.28 10.58 -10.59
CA LEU A 30 -9.35 9.47 -10.74
C LEU A 30 -8.65 9.52 -12.10
N CYS A 31 -9.40 9.80 -13.17
CA CYS A 31 -8.88 9.97 -14.52
C CYS A 31 -7.86 11.11 -14.61
N ASP A 32 -8.14 12.26 -13.97
CA ASP A 32 -7.25 13.41 -13.91
C ASP A 32 -5.94 13.07 -13.21
N CYS A 33 -5.99 12.34 -12.09
CA CYS A 33 -4.79 11.91 -11.40
C CYS A 33 -3.92 11.00 -12.30
N PHE A 34 -4.51 9.99 -12.92
CA PHE A 34 -3.80 9.10 -13.84
C PHE A 34 -3.23 9.83 -15.05
N SER A 35 -3.97 10.80 -15.58
CA SER A 35 -3.54 11.60 -16.73
C SER A 35 -2.36 12.53 -16.41
N ARG A 36 -2.27 13.03 -15.16
CA ARG A 36 -1.15 13.86 -14.70
C ARG A 36 0.09 13.06 -14.33
N ASN A 37 -0.07 11.81 -13.89
CA ASN A 37 1.01 10.93 -13.43
C ASN A 37 1.33 9.84 -14.46
N LYS A 38 1.49 10.20 -15.74
CA LYS A 38 1.87 9.25 -16.80
C LYS A 38 3.29 8.73 -16.56
N CYS A 39 3.48 7.41 -16.67
CA CYS A 39 4.79 6.76 -16.56
C CYS A 39 5.06 5.82 -17.74
N ASP A 40 6.34 5.59 -18.03
CA ASP A 40 6.77 4.49 -18.91
C ASP A 40 6.77 3.19 -18.09
N ILE A 41 5.73 2.36 -18.27
CA ILE A 41 5.59 1.11 -17.50
C ILE A 41 6.74 0.12 -17.74
N THR A 42 7.52 0.29 -18.81
CA THR A 42 8.72 -0.53 -19.07
C THR A 42 9.94 -0.08 -18.26
N LYS A 43 9.86 1.05 -17.54
CA LYS A 43 10.96 1.64 -16.77
C LYS A 43 10.59 1.95 -15.32
N GLU A 44 9.32 2.16 -15.03
CA GLU A 44 8.82 2.62 -13.73
C GLU A 44 7.85 1.60 -13.11
N LYS A 45 7.59 1.74 -11.81
CA LYS A 45 6.61 0.94 -11.07
C LYS A 45 5.28 1.67 -11.05
N ALA A 46 4.32 1.18 -11.85
CA ALA A 46 3.04 1.83 -12.07
C ALA A 46 2.02 1.56 -10.96
N ASP A 47 2.19 0.48 -10.20
CA ASP A 47 1.37 0.16 -9.02
C ASP A 47 1.45 1.24 -7.92
N VAL A 48 2.59 1.93 -7.79
CA VAL A 48 2.73 3.04 -6.84
C VAL A 48 1.94 4.27 -7.30
N ILE A 49 1.90 4.55 -8.60
CA ILE A 49 1.05 5.61 -9.17
C ILE A 49 -0.43 5.23 -8.98
N HIS A 50 -0.75 3.95 -9.18
CA HIS A 50 -2.06 3.41 -8.89
C HIS A 50 -2.49 3.62 -7.44
N PHE A 51 -1.63 3.23 -6.49
CA PHE A 51 -1.82 3.48 -5.07
C PHE A 51 -2.03 4.97 -4.79
N LYS A 52 -1.19 5.85 -5.35
CA LYS A 52 -1.33 7.31 -5.19
C LYS A 52 -2.70 7.79 -5.68
N CYS A 53 -3.09 7.46 -6.90
CA CYS A 53 -4.31 7.99 -7.50
C CYS A 53 -5.59 7.44 -6.88
N ILE A 54 -5.59 6.18 -6.47
CA ILE A 54 -6.72 5.63 -5.72
C ILE A 54 -6.84 6.29 -4.36
N ASN A 55 -5.75 6.44 -3.60
CA ASN A 55 -5.84 7.13 -2.31
C ASN A 55 -6.18 8.63 -2.47
N TYR A 56 -5.74 9.28 -3.56
CA TYR A 56 -6.14 10.65 -3.90
C TYR A 56 -7.65 10.74 -4.10
N TYR A 57 -8.20 9.85 -4.93
CA TYR A 57 -9.64 9.74 -5.13
C TYR A 57 -10.35 9.47 -3.80
N LEU A 58 -9.84 8.53 -2.99
CA LEU A 58 -10.43 8.15 -1.72
C LEU A 58 -10.50 9.33 -0.72
N ALA A 59 -9.42 10.12 -0.63
CA ALA A 59 -9.37 11.30 0.22
C ALA A 59 -10.31 12.42 -0.25
N HIS A 60 -10.39 12.68 -1.57
CA HIS A 60 -11.18 13.80 -2.11
C HIS A 60 -12.67 13.53 -2.21
N THR A 61 -13.08 12.26 -2.20
CA THR A 61 -14.50 11.84 -2.26
C THR A 61 -14.98 11.18 -0.97
N TYR A 62 -14.30 11.44 0.16
CA TYR A 62 -14.65 10.85 1.45
C TYR A 62 -16.07 11.19 1.90
N GLN A 63 -16.62 12.35 1.50
CA GLN A 63 -17.97 12.79 1.85
C GLN A 63 -19.05 12.05 1.05
N ASP A 64 -18.70 11.54 -0.13
CA ASP A 64 -19.61 10.79 -1.01
C ASP A 64 -19.70 9.31 -0.60
N ARG A 65 -18.87 8.89 0.35
CA ARG A 65 -18.79 7.53 0.88
C ARG A 65 -18.95 7.52 2.38
N TRP A 66 -19.05 6.32 2.92
CA TRP A 66 -19.03 6.10 4.35
C TRP A 66 -17.66 6.46 4.97
N TYR A 67 -17.67 7.14 6.12
CA TYR A 67 -16.47 7.45 6.91
C TYR A 67 -16.74 7.33 8.43
N LYS A 68 -15.66 7.12 9.21
CA LYS A 68 -15.72 6.90 10.66
C LYS A 68 -15.61 8.21 11.44
N ASN A 69 -16.67 8.57 12.15
CA ASN A 69 -16.64 9.69 13.11
C ASN A 69 -15.80 9.37 14.34
N ILE A 70 -15.06 10.39 14.82
CA ILE A 70 -14.33 10.34 16.08
C ILE A 70 -15.35 10.42 17.24
N SER A 71 -15.30 9.47 18.16
CA SER A 71 -16.18 9.49 19.35
C SER A 71 -15.91 10.69 20.25
N GLY A 72 -16.91 11.17 20.99
CA GLY A 72 -16.75 12.33 21.90
C GLY A 72 -15.62 12.16 22.93
N ASP A 73 -15.48 10.97 23.52
CA ASP A 73 -14.40 10.69 24.47
C ASP A 73 -13.02 10.71 23.81
N ALA A 74 -12.90 10.13 22.61
CA ALA A 74 -11.68 10.20 21.82
C ALA A 74 -11.32 11.65 21.46
N LEU A 75 -12.31 12.44 21.01
CA LEU A 75 -12.11 13.85 20.68
C LEU A 75 -11.63 14.64 21.90
N ASN A 76 -12.25 14.45 23.07
CA ASN A 76 -11.83 15.10 24.31
C ASN A 76 -10.38 14.77 24.69
N TYR A 77 -9.99 13.50 24.54
CA TYR A 77 -8.62 13.06 24.77
C TYR A 77 -7.64 13.72 23.80
N ILE A 78 -7.96 13.70 22.50
CA ILE A 78 -7.15 14.31 21.44
C ILE A 78 -6.98 15.83 21.69
N LEU A 79 -8.07 16.53 22.03
CA LEU A 79 -8.03 17.96 22.36
C LEU A 79 -7.21 18.23 23.62
N SER A 80 -7.22 17.33 24.61
CA SER A 80 -6.36 17.46 25.80
C SER A 80 -4.88 17.40 25.44
N LEU A 81 -4.49 16.48 24.56
CA LEU A 81 -3.13 16.34 24.08
C LEU A 81 -2.69 17.56 23.24
N GLN A 82 -3.57 18.05 22.35
CA GLN A 82 -3.29 19.25 21.56
C GLN A 82 -3.05 20.48 22.44
N ARG A 83 -3.86 20.68 23.49
CA ARG A 83 -3.64 21.79 24.44
C ARG A 83 -2.30 21.69 25.16
N GLU A 84 -1.93 20.50 25.64
CA GLU A 84 -0.63 20.28 26.29
C GLU A 84 0.54 20.51 25.32
N ALA A 85 0.43 20.00 24.10
CA ALA A 85 1.40 20.17 23.03
C ALA A 85 1.59 21.66 22.67
N ASN A 86 0.49 22.41 22.52
CA ASN A 86 0.55 23.83 22.21
C ASN A 86 1.13 24.65 23.35
N GLN A 87 0.76 24.36 24.60
CA GLN A 87 1.37 24.99 25.76
C GLN A 87 2.88 24.73 25.84
N ALA A 88 3.31 23.50 25.53
CA ALA A 88 4.72 23.16 25.45
C ALA A 88 5.44 24.03 24.40
N ILE A 89 4.90 24.12 23.17
CA ILE A 89 5.45 24.94 22.08
C ILE A 89 5.52 26.42 22.48
N GLU A 90 4.43 26.99 23.01
CA GLU A 90 4.40 28.40 23.44
C GLU A 90 5.41 28.71 24.57
N SER A 91 5.54 27.79 25.53
CA SER A 91 6.43 27.98 26.68
C SER A 91 7.91 28.07 26.28
N VAL A 92 8.29 27.38 25.20
CA VAL A 92 9.64 27.43 24.63
C VAL A 92 9.88 28.76 23.93
N GLY A 93 8.88 29.28 23.21
CA GLY A 93 8.96 30.58 22.54
C GLY A 93 9.11 31.77 23.50
N ARG A 94 8.56 31.67 24.73
CA ARG A 94 8.58 32.76 25.73
C ARG A 94 9.82 32.78 26.65
N LYS A 95 10.61 31.71 26.77
CA LYS A 95 11.77 31.67 27.68
C LYS A 95 13.02 32.28 27.06
N LYS A 96 13.47 33.42 27.59
CA LYS A 96 14.85 33.94 27.43
C LYS A 96 15.84 32.82 27.82
N ARG A 97 16.98 32.78 27.11
CA ARG A 97 18.15 31.85 27.12
C ARG A 97 18.63 31.20 28.44
N GLN A 98 18.00 31.35 29.60
CA GLN A 98 18.54 30.97 30.91
C GLN A 98 17.69 29.99 31.74
N ALA A 99 16.67 29.35 31.19
CA ALA A 99 15.97 28.26 31.90
C ALA A 99 15.96 26.97 31.05
N ASN A 100 16.85 26.02 31.39
CA ASN A 100 16.83 24.62 30.94
C ASN A 100 15.59 23.88 31.48
N GLY A 101 14.40 24.33 31.11
CA GLY A 101 13.15 23.65 31.46
C GLY A 101 12.87 22.54 30.48
N ASN A 102 13.27 21.30 30.80
CA ASN A 102 12.69 19.98 30.50
C ASN A 102 11.73 19.80 29.29
N LEU A 103 12.00 20.46 28.17
CA LEU A 103 11.39 20.15 26.86
C LEU A 103 12.45 19.63 25.89
N PHE A 104 13.58 19.14 26.40
CA PHE A 104 14.49 18.34 25.59
C PHE A 104 13.82 16.97 25.38
N HIS A 105 13.09 16.83 24.27
CA HIS A 105 12.67 15.53 23.77
C HIS A 105 13.94 14.75 23.42
N GLY A 106 13.98 13.46 23.79
CA GLY A 106 15.16 12.64 23.54
C GLY A 106 15.48 12.58 22.04
N ILE A 107 16.66 12.08 21.71
CA ILE A 107 17.07 11.89 20.31
C ILE A 107 16.27 10.71 19.75
N ARG A 108 15.51 10.93 18.67
CA ARG A 108 14.82 9.89 17.91
C ARG A 108 15.87 9.04 17.19
N LYS A 109 15.97 7.77 17.56
CA LYS A 109 16.97 6.82 17.03
C LYS A 109 16.31 5.81 16.11
N GLU A 110 17.11 5.19 15.25
CA GLU A 110 16.65 4.05 14.45
C GLU A 110 16.32 2.88 15.39
N LEU A 111 15.15 2.25 15.19
CA LEU A 111 14.60 1.20 16.08
C LEU A 111 15.59 0.07 16.39
N ARG A 112 16.35 -0.39 15.40
CA ARG A 112 17.32 -1.49 15.52
C ARG A 112 18.56 -1.08 16.29
N THR A 113 18.88 0.21 16.35
CA THR A 113 19.99 0.73 17.18
C THR A 113 19.64 0.94 18.65
N LEU A 114 18.35 0.87 19.01
CA LEU A 114 17.96 0.92 20.41
C LEU A 114 18.54 -0.26 21.18
N SER A 115 18.98 0.01 22.41
CA SER A 115 19.22 -1.04 23.39
C SER A 115 17.95 -1.87 23.61
N ARG A 116 18.12 -3.10 24.13
CA ARG A 116 16.98 -3.97 24.44
C ARG A 116 16.02 -3.29 25.42
N GLU A 117 16.55 -2.56 26.39
CA GLU A 117 15.79 -1.85 27.41
C GLU A 117 15.03 -0.66 26.82
N GLU A 118 15.65 0.16 25.97
CA GLU A 118 14.96 1.26 25.26
C GLU A 118 13.83 0.73 24.38
N ARG A 119 14.11 -0.33 23.60
CA ARG A 119 13.11 -0.96 22.72
C ARG A 119 11.95 -1.55 23.52
N THR A 120 12.23 -2.20 24.65
CA THR A 120 11.21 -2.75 25.55
C THR A 120 10.33 -1.65 26.16
N ARG A 121 10.91 -0.54 26.63
CA ARG A 121 10.14 0.61 27.16
C ARG A 121 9.24 1.23 26.09
N PHE A 122 9.76 1.40 24.87
CA PHE A 122 8.96 1.90 23.75
C PHE A 122 7.76 0.99 23.45
N TYR A 123 7.98 -0.32 23.28
CA TYR A 123 6.88 -1.28 23.03
C TYR A 123 5.88 -1.35 24.18
N ALA A 124 6.34 -1.25 25.43
CA ALA A 124 5.47 -1.21 26.60
C ALA A 124 4.60 0.05 26.64
N ALA A 125 5.16 1.23 26.30
CA ALA A 125 4.41 2.48 26.23
C ALA A 125 3.34 2.44 25.12
N VAL A 126 3.67 1.90 23.94
CA VAL A 126 2.72 1.72 22.84
C VAL A 126 1.58 0.76 23.24
N ASN A 127 1.91 -0.37 23.86
CA ASN A 127 0.90 -1.30 24.40
C ASN A 127 0.08 -0.67 25.54
N SER A 128 0.66 0.24 26.33
CA SER A 128 -0.08 0.96 27.37
C SER A 128 -1.14 1.89 26.77
N LEU A 129 -0.85 2.58 25.66
CA LEU A 129 -1.86 3.33 24.92
C LEU A 129 -2.99 2.43 24.41
N LYS A 130 -2.65 1.23 23.91
CA LYS A 130 -3.63 0.26 23.41
C LYS A 130 -4.55 -0.27 24.51
N ASN A 131 -4.01 -0.49 25.69
CA ASN A 131 -4.75 -1.01 26.85
C ASN A 131 -5.50 0.07 27.63
N ASN A 132 -5.13 1.35 27.50
CA ASN A 132 -5.74 2.45 28.21
C ASN A 132 -7.09 2.83 27.57
N ARG A 133 -8.19 2.42 28.21
CA ARG A 133 -9.56 2.66 27.73
C ARG A 133 -9.96 4.13 27.84
N ILE A 134 -10.63 4.63 26.81
CA ILE A 134 -11.25 5.95 26.73
C ILE A 134 -12.67 5.76 26.20
N GLY A 135 -13.65 5.75 27.09
CA GLY A 135 -15.02 5.38 26.77
C GLY A 135 -15.08 4.02 26.05
N ASN A 136 -15.68 4.02 24.86
CA ASN A 136 -15.82 2.83 24.02
C ASN A 136 -14.57 2.48 23.18
N THR A 137 -13.52 3.31 23.20
CA THR A 137 -12.25 3.09 22.50
C THR A 137 -11.06 2.98 23.47
N ASN A 138 -9.83 3.07 22.96
CA ASN A 138 -8.60 3.21 23.73
C ASN A 138 -7.77 4.40 23.22
N SER A 139 -6.79 4.83 24.01
CA SER A 139 -5.93 5.99 23.70
C SER A 139 -5.18 5.83 22.38
N TYR A 140 -4.76 4.62 22.03
CA TYR A 140 -4.10 4.35 20.75
C TYR A 140 -5.06 4.55 19.57
N GLU A 141 -6.24 3.93 19.60
CA GLU A 141 -7.24 4.06 18.54
C GLU A 141 -7.84 5.47 18.46
N ALA A 142 -7.90 6.20 19.58
CA ALA A 142 -8.24 7.62 19.58
C ALA A 142 -7.20 8.42 18.78
N LEU A 143 -5.90 8.18 19.00
CA LEU A 143 -4.83 8.81 18.21
C LEU A 143 -4.88 8.38 16.73
N ALA A 144 -5.09 7.09 16.46
CA ALA A 144 -5.20 6.60 15.09
C ALA A 144 -6.36 7.25 14.33
N SER A 145 -7.46 7.57 15.02
CA SER A 145 -8.63 8.24 14.41
C SER A 145 -8.39 9.69 13.99
N ILE A 146 -7.26 10.31 14.38
CA ILE A 146 -6.90 11.66 13.93
C ILE A 146 -6.70 11.69 12.41
N HIS A 147 -6.07 10.65 11.86
CA HIS A 147 -5.75 10.52 10.44
C HIS A 147 -6.87 9.77 9.71
N ASN A 148 -8.05 10.39 9.65
CA ASN A 148 -9.19 9.85 8.91
C ASN A 148 -10.05 10.97 8.30
N SER A 149 -10.92 10.60 7.36
CA SER A 149 -12.00 11.46 6.85
C SER A 149 -11.48 12.84 6.41
N ASN A 150 -11.98 13.93 7.00
CA ASN A 150 -11.60 15.31 6.70
C ASN A 150 -10.10 15.60 6.89
N ALA A 151 -9.40 14.90 7.78
CA ALA A 151 -7.97 15.09 7.95
C ALA A 151 -7.16 14.63 6.72
N LEU A 152 -7.68 13.70 5.90
CA LEU A 152 -6.94 13.17 4.76
C LEU A 152 -6.60 14.26 3.74
N ASN A 153 -7.53 15.18 3.45
CA ASN A 153 -7.29 16.31 2.54
C ASN A 153 -6.36 17.37 3.14
N ALA A 154 -6.23 17.44 4.47
CA ALA A 154 -5.25 18.32 5.10
C ALA A 154 -3.85 17.68 5.17
N ALA A 155 -3.80 16.37 5.34
CA ALA A 155 -2.58 15.62 5.64
C ALA A 155 -1.82 15.12 4.40
N HIS A 156 -2.46 15.01 3.23
CA HIS A 156 -1.90 14.35 2.03
C HIS A 156 -2.11 15.17 0.77
N PHE A 157 -1.38 14.82 -0.27
CA PHE A 157 -1.52 15.33 -1.64
C PHE A 157 -1.27 16.84 -1.77
N GLY A 158 -0.48 17.40 -0.86
CA GLY A 158 -0.20 18.83 -0.88
C GLY A 158 0.85 19.27 0.12
N VAL A 159 1.06 20.57 0.11
CA VAL A 159 2.21 21.20 0.77
C VAL A 159 2.18 21.09 2.29
N ALA A 160 1.04 20.77 2.91
CA ALA A 160 0.96 20.59 4.36
C ALA A 160 1.44 19.20 4.83
N PHE A 161 1.65 18.24 3.92
CA PHE A 161 1.99 16.84 4.23
C PHE A 161 3.06 16.67 5.33
N PRO A 162 4.27 17.26 5.20
CA PRO A 162 5.33 17.01 6.19
C PRO A 162 5.02 17.67 7.54
N GLY A 163 4.48 18.90 7.53
CA GLY A 163 4.15 19.64 8.74
C GLY A 163 3.00 19.00 9.53
N TRP A 164 1.98 18.48 8.83
CA TRP A 164 0.85 17.77 9.43
C TRP A 164 1.32 16.51 10.15
N HIS A 165 2.09 15.66 9.45
CA HIS A 165 2.60 14.42 10.02
C HIS A 165 3.59 14.67 11.15
N ARG A 166 4.47 15.68 11.06
CA ARG A 166 5.36 16.09 12.15
C ARG A 166 4.60 16.41 13.43
N TYR A 167 3.52 17.20 13.34
CA TYR A 167 2.70 17.52 14.52
C TYR A 167 1.96 16.28 15.05
N PHE A 168 1.46 15.42 14.16
CA PHE A 168 0.83 14.16 14.58
C PHE A 168 1.80 13.24 15.33
N LEU A 169 3.03 13.08 14.85
CA LEU A 169 4.09 12.33 15.53
C LEU A 169 4.42 12.93 16.90
N PHE A 170 4.45 14.26 17.00
CA PHE A 170 4.69 14.96 18.25
C PHE A 170 3.60 14.65 19.29
N LEU A 171 2.32 14.65 18.89
CA LEU A 171 1.20 14.27 19.75
C LEU A 171 1.28 12.81 20.20
N PHE A 172 1.61 11.90 19.28
CA PHE A 172 1.79 10.49 19.60
C PHE A 172 2.92 10.29 20.61
N GLU A 173 4.05 10.97 20.43
CA GLU A 173 5.17 10.96 21.38
C GLU A 173 4.79 11.55 22.75
N GLN A 174 4.00 12.63 22.81
CA GLN A 174 3.49 13.14 24.09
C GLN A 174 2.59 12.12 24.78
N ALA A 175 1.74 11.42 24.03
CA ALA A 175 0.89 10.37 24.57
C ALA A 175 1.69 9.19 25.15
N LEU A 176 2.75 8.74 24.47
CA LEU A 176 3.68 7.73 25.00
C LEU A 176 4.33 8.19 26.31
N ARG A 177 4.73 9.46 26.37
CA ARG A 177 5.43 10.05 27.53
C ARG A 177 4.55 10.24 28.76
N ARG A 178 3.22 10.17 28.62
CA ARG A 178 2.30 10.06 29.76
C ARG A 178 2.48 8.75 30.52
N PHE A 179 2.94 7.69 29.86
CA PHE A 179 3.26 6.40 30.50
C PHE A 179 4.73 6.28 30.87
N ASP A 180 5.64 6.75 30.03
CA ASP A 180 7.08 6.73 30.30
C ASP A 180 7.77 7.97 29.73
N ARG A 181 8.19 8.88 30.62
CA ARG A 181 8.86 10.14 30.25
C ARG A 181 10.25 9.97 29.63
N THR A 182 10.82 8.76 29.67
CA THR A 182 12.12 8.46 29.03
C THR A 182 11.95 7.99 27.60
N VAL A 183 10.73 7.60 27.19
CA VAL A 183 10.45 7.16 25.83
C VAL A 183 10.52 8.33 24.87
N THR A 184 11.16 8.05 23.74
CA THR A 184 11.27 8.89 22.55
C THR A 184 10.85 8.03 21.37
N LEU A 185 10.15 8.61 20.39
CA LEU A 185 9.68 7.89 19.22
C LEU A 185 10.88 7.46 18.34
N PRO A 186 11.12 6.16 18.11
CA PRO A 186 12.12 5.73 17.15
C PRO A 186 11.58 5.84 15.72
N TYR A 187 12.51 5.89 14.77
CA TYR A 187 12.20 5.74 13.35
C TYR A 187 12.64 4.37 12.82
N ILE A 188 12.04 3.94 11.69
CA ILE A 188 12.57 2.82 10.90
C ILE A 188 13.04 3.38 9.57
N ASP A 189 14.35 3.29 9.32
CA ASP A 189 14.87 3.57 7.97
C ASP A 189 14.49 2.42 7.05
N THR A 190 13.42 2.63 6.28
CA THR A 190 12.91 1.65 5.35
C THR A 190 13.74 1.57 4.05
N THR A 191 14.61 2.55 3.76
CA THR A 191 15.51 2.47 2.59
C THR A 191 16.51 1.33 2.71
N MET A 192 16.88 0.96 3.95
CA MET A 192 17.80 -0.13 4.24
C MET A 192 17.26 -1.48 3.81
N GLU A 193 15.94 -1.65 3.82
CA GLU A 193 15.30 -2.92 3.46
C GLU A 193 15.52 -3.28 1.99
N ASN A 194 15.65 -2.26 1.13
CA ASN A 194 15.93 -2.41 -0.31
C ASN A 194 17.33 -2.98 -0.61
N SER A 195 18.20 -3.13 0.40
CA SER A 195 19.48 -3.83 0.24
C SER A 195 19.36 -5.35 0.27
N LEU A 196 18.19 -5.87 0.66
CA LEU A 196 17.90 -7.31 0.65
C LEU A 196 17.23 -7.71 -0.67
N PRO A 197 17.48 -8.93 -1.19
CA PRO A 197 16.77 -9.46 -2.36
C PRO A 197 15.25 -9.57 -2.17
N ASN A 198 14.83 -9.87 -0.94
CA ASN A 198 13.43 -9.80 -0.51
C ASN A 198 13.37 -9.05 0.83
N PRO A 199 12.88 -7.80 0.83
CA PRO A 199 12.79 -6.99 2.04
C PRO A 199 11.94 -7.59 3.17
N TRP A 200 11.01 -8.51 2.88
CA TRP A 200 10.22 -9.20 3.92
C TRP A 200 11.06 -10.16 4.77
N MET A 201 12.25 -10.54 4.29
CA MET A 201 13.17 -11.40 5.04
C MET A 201 13.97 -10.64 6.09
N SER A 202 13.87 -9.31 6.13
CA SER A 202 14.54 -8.53 7.14
C SER A 202 14.14 -9.01 8.53
N ASN A 203 15.12 -9.18 9.40
CA ASN A 203 14.84 -9.57 10.77
C ASN A 203 14.14 -8.46 11.59
N LEU A 204 13.94 -7.27 11.00
CA LEU A 204 12.95 -6.30 11.48
C LEU A 204 11.57 -6.94 11.66
N TRP A 205 11.17 -7.83 10.76
CA TRP A 205 9.86 -8.50 10.75
C TRP A 205 9.83 -9.77 11.61
N SER A 206 10.74 -9.89 12.57
CA SER A 206 10.77 -10.98 13.55
C SER A 206 10.04 -10.63 14.85
N ALA A 207 9.89 -11.61 15.73
CA ALA A 207 9.36 -11.40 17.08
C ALA A 207 10.23 -10.45 17.94
N GLU A 208 11.54 -10.39 17.71
CA GLU A 208 12.46 -9.49 18.43
C GLU A 208 12.45 -8.06 17.88
N GLY A 209 12.07 -7.93 16.61
CA GLY A 209 11.79 -6.67 15.93
C GLY A 209 10.33 -6.24 16.15
N ILE A 210 9.60 -6.02 15.05
CA ILE A 210 8.26 -5.39 15.07
C ILE A 210 7.10 -6.35 14.73
N GLY A 211 7.37 -7.66 14.60
CA GLY A 211 6.39 -8.69 14.25
C GLY A 211 6.34 -9.00 12.76
N ASN A 212 5.74 -10.15 12.40
CA ASN A 212 5.70 -10.65 11.02
C ASN A 212 5.10 -9.63 10.04
N ILE A 213 5.61 -9.63 8.81
CA ILE A 213 5.07 -8.86 7.67
C ILE A 213 4.28 -9.75 6.71
N ASP A 214 4.54 -11.05 6.74
CA ASP A 214 3.98 -12.05 5.85
C ASP A 214 2.80 -12.78 6.50
N GLY A 215 1.83 -13.15 5.67
CA GLY A 215 0.75 -14.07 6.04
C GLY A 215 -0.46 -13.45 6.75
N GLY A 216 -0.65 -12.13 6.63
CA GLY A 216 -1.87 -11.48 7.09
C GLY A 216 -1.80 -11.04 8.54
N GLN A 217 -2.51 -11.71 9.44
CA GLN A 217 -2.58 -11.27 10.84
C GLN A 217 -1.19 -11.21 11.46
N VAL A 218 -0.90 -10.13 12.20
CA VAL A 218 0.30 -10.02 13.03
C VAL A 218 0.15 -10.97 14.23
N ARG A 219 0.97 -12.03 14.27
CA ARG A 219 0.89 -13.13 15.25
C ARG A 219 2.10 -13.20 16.19
N VAL A 220 3.20 -12.55 15.83
CA VAL A 220 4.44 -12.53 16.62
C VAL A 220 4.89 -11.10 16.91
N GLY A 221 5.80 -10.95 17.88
CA GLY A 221 6.39 -9.65 18.24
C GLY A 221 5.52 -8.81 19.18
N PRO A 222 5.91 -7.54 19.39
CA PRO A 222 5.33 -6.68 20.45
C PRO A 222 3.86 -6.31 20.24
N PHE A 223 3.35 -6.52 19.03
CA PHE A 223 1.99 -6.16 18.61
C PHE A 223 1.18 -7.38 18.14
N ALA A 224 1.62 -8.58 18.54
CA ALA A 224 0.93 -9.83 18.24
C ALA A 224 -0.54 -9.80 18.68
N ASN A 225 -1.42 -10.29 17.80
CA ASN A 225 -2.87 -10.40 18.03
C ASN A 225 -3.58 -9.07 18.32
N TRP A 226 -2.95 -7.94 18.00
CA TRP A 226 -3.62 -6.66 18.01
C TRP A 226 -4.83 -6.70 17.07
N ARG A 227 -5.91 -6.08 17.54
CA ARG A 227 -7.13 -5.85 16.80
C ARG A 227 -7.52 -4.39 16.94
N TYR A 228 -8.19 -3.82 15.96
CA TYR A 228 -8.74 -2.47 16.06
C TYR A 228 -10.22 -2.48 15.70
N GLN A 229 -10.94 -1.50 16.26
CA GLN A 229 -12.39 -1.50 16.20
C GLN A 229 -12.88 -0.91 14.86
N THR A 230 -13.71 -1.67 14.16
CA THR A 230 -14.51 -1.18 13.03
C THR A 230 -15.70 -0.35 13.56
N GLN A 231 -16.45 0.33 12.69
CA GLN A 231 -17.48 1.27 13.18
C GLN A 231 -18.69 0.56 13.78
N ASP A 232 -19.06 -0.61 13.24
CA ASP A 232 -20.06 -1.52 13.81
C ASP A 232 -19.66 -2.13 15.16
N ARG A 233 -18.57 -1.64 15.76
CA ARG A 233 -17.98 -2.08 17.03
C ARG A 233 -17.45 -3.51 16.98
N ARG A 234 -17.35 -4.13 15.80
CA ARG A 234 -16.59 -5.36 15.61
C ARG A 234 -15.09 -5.04 15.62
N TYR A 235 -14.30 -6.09 15.60
CA TYR A 235 -12.85 -6.00 15.67
C TYR A 235 -12.25 -6.80 14.52
N VAL A 236 -11.37 -6.15 13.78
CA VAL A 236 -10.56 -6.81 12.74
C VAL A 236 -9.11 -6.93 13.20
N PRO A 237 -8.40 -7.98 12.78
CA PRO A 237 -6.99 -8.14 13.11
C PRO A 237 -6.14 -7.02 12.50
N LEU A 238 -5.06 -6.65 13.20
CA LEU A 238 -3.94 -5.97 12.58
C LEU A 238 -3.33 -6.90 11.53
N THR A 239 -3.23 -6.44 10.29
CA THR A 239 -2.74 -7.24 9.17
C THR A 239 -1.56 -6.59 8.46
N ARG A 240 -0.60 -7.43 8.05
CA ARG A 240 0.52 -7.12 7.16
C ARG A 240 0.60 -8.27 6.16
N ASN A 241 0.62 -7.96 4.87
CA ASN A 241 0.52 -8.97 3.83
C ASN A 241 1.80 -9.13 3.02
N GLY A 242 2.81 -8.27 3.24
CA GLY A 242 3.89 -8.10 2.26
C GLY A 242 3.23 -7.67 0.96
N GLY A 243 2.82 -6.41 0.89
CA GLY A 243 1.94 -5.92 -0.18
C GLY A 243 2.55 -5.96 -1.58
N SER A 244 1.89 -5.28 -2.51
CA SER A 244 2.18 -5.35 -3.94
C SER A 244 3.57 -4.86 -4.33
N ALA A 245 4.02 -3.81 -3.64
CA ALA A 245 5.30 -3.21 -3.89
C ALA A 245 6.40 -4.03 -3.20
N ARG A 246 7.52 -4.23 -3.89
CA ARG A 246 8.71 -4.89 -3.34
C ARG A 246 9.76 -3.92 -2.80
N ASP A 247 9.60 -2.62 -3.06
CA ASP A 247 10.56 -1.62 -2.60
C ASP A 247 9.91 -0.74 -1.56
N TYR A 248 10.65 -0.49 -0.50
CA TYR A 248 10.36 0.55 0.47
C TYR A 248 10.79 1.93 -0.07
N PHE A 249 10.83 2.95 0.79
CA PHE A 249 11.31 4.29 0.44
C PHE A 249 12.60 4.21 -0.42
N PRO A 250 12.59 4.71 -1.67
CA PRO A 250 13.73 4.52 -2.57
C PRO A 250 14.97 5.30 -2.09
N ALA A 251 16.14 4.67 -2.12
CA ALA A 251 17.38 5.35 -1.70
C ALA A 251 17.75 6.54 -2.61
N ASP A 252 17.40 6.50 -3.90
CA ASP A 252 17.56 7.63 -4.82
C ASP A 252 16.60 8.77 -4.50
N CYS A 253 15.37 8.47 -4.07
CA CYS A 253 14.44 9.49 -3.59
C CYS A 253 15.06 10.31 -2.45
N TYR A 254 15.63 9.63 -1.44
CA TYR A 254 16.31 10.30 -0.32
C TYR A 254 17.42 11.23 -0.82
N ARG A 255 18.32 10.72 -1.66
CA ARG A 255 19.42 11.50 -2.24
C ARG A 255 18.95 12.71 -3.04
N ASN A 256 17.86 12.58 -3.80
CA ASN A 256 17.33 13.68 -4.60
C ASN A 256 16.66 14.74 -3.72
N ILE A 257 15.91 14.33 -2.69
CA ILE A 257 15.21 15.24 -1.77
C ILE A 257 16.21 16.10 -1.02
N ILE A 258 17.24 15.52 -0.38
CA ILE A 258 18.18 16.26 0.46
C ILE A 258 19.08 17.24 -0.32
N ARG A 259 19.14 17.12 -1.66
CA ARG A 259 19.91 18.03 -2.53
C ARG A 259 19.12 19.26 -2.95
N GLU A 260 17.82 19.26 -2.77
CA GLU A 260 16.98 20.43 -3.04
C GLU A 260 17.10 21.46 -1.90
N SER A 261 16.67 22.68 -2.18
CA SER A 261 16.74 23.79 -1.21
C SER A 261 15.41 24.51 -0.97
N ARG A 262 14.33 24.08 -1.65
CA ARG A 262 12.98 24.68 -1.56
C ARG A 262 11.92 23.58 -1.46
N ASN A 263 10.96 23.73 -0.55
CA ASN A 263 9.87 22.78 -0.32
C ASN A 263 9.04 22.56 -1.59
N SER A 264 8.87 23.59 -2.43
CA SER A 264 8.18 23.48 -3.72
C SER A 264 8.85 22.51 -4.70
N ARG A 265 10.11 22.11 -4.47
CA ARG A 265 10.81 21.13 -5.31
C ARG A 265 10.59 19.68 -4.88
N ILE A 266 10.12 19.47 -3.64
CA ILE A 266 9.96 18.14 -3.03
C ILE A 266 8.52 17.81 -2.61
N LEU A 267 7.58 18.76 -2.72
CA LEU A 267 6.16 18.59 -2.38
C LEU A 267 5.23 18.74 -3.58
N GLU A 268 4.05 18.13 -3.49
CA GLU A 268 2.95 18.33 -4.44
C GLU A 268 2.51 19.81 -4.50
N PRO A 269 2.02 20.29 -5.65
CA PRO A 269 1.84 19.57 -6.92
C PRO A 269 3.06 19.65 -7.85
N LEU A 270 4.16 20.27 -7.42
CA LEU A 270 5.26 20.69 -8.31
C LEU A 270 6.42 19.67 -8.38
N ALA A 271 6.59 18.84 -7.35
CA ALA A 271 7.68 17.87 -7.31
C ALA A 271 7.41 16.64 -8.18
N GLY A 272 8.40 16.27 -9.00
CA GLY A 272 8.37 15.00 -9.74
C GLY A 272 8.52 13.78 -8.82
N THR A 273 7.95 12.64 -9.23
CA THR A 273 7.81 11.42 -8.41
C THR A 273 9.10 10.96 -7.72
N ASN A 274 10.26 11.05 -8.38
CA ASN A 274 11.54 10.57 -7.86
C ASN A 274 12.21 11.49 -6.82
N ARG A 275 11.57 12.60 -6.46
CA ARG A 275 12.01 13.54 -5.42
C ARG A 275 10.84 14.13 -4.62
N ASN A 276 9.66 13.55 -4.78
CA ASN A 276 8.47 13.96 -4.07
C ASN A 276 8.39 13.17 -2.77
N LEU A 277 8.46 13.85 -1.63
CA LEU A 277 8.56 13.22 -0.31
C LEU A 277 7.41 12.24 -0.05
N GLU A 278 6.19 12.63 -0.38
CA GLU A 278 4.99 11.82 -0.19
C GLU A 278 4.95 10.63 -1.16
N ALA A 279 5.29 10.85 -2.44
CA ALA A 279 5.36 9.77 -3.43
C ALA A 279 6.40 8.71 -3.04
N CYS A 280 7.57 9.13 -2.54
CA CYS A 280 8.62 8.22 -2.07
C CYS A 280 8.20 7.48 -0.78
N HIS A 281 7.44 8.14 0.10
CA HIS A 281 6.87 7.55 1.31
C HIS A 281 5.84 6.43 1.00
N ASN A 282 5.05 6.57 -0.07
CA ASN A 282 3.97 5.64 -0.43
C ASN A 282 4.46 4.21 -0.68
N TYR A 283 5.71 4.05 -1.12
CA TYR A 283 6.35 2.74 -1.34
C TYR A 283 6.31 1.85 -0.09
N ALA A 284 6.54 2.41 1.10
CA ALA A 284 6.52 1.61 2.33
C ALA A 284 5.10 1.18 2.72
N HIS A 285 4.09 2.06 2.55
CA HIS A 285 2.69 1.71 2.77
C HIS A 285 2.26 0.55 1.86
N ALA A 286 2.56 0.66 0.57
CA ALA A 286 2.26 -0.37 -0.42
C ALA A 286 3.03 -1.68 -0.16
N THR A 287 4.29 -1.61 0.28
CA THR A 287 5.13 -2.80 0.53
C THR A 287 4.77 -3.54 1.80
N ILE A 288 4.35 -2.85 2.87
CA ILE A 288 3.89 -3.52 4.08
C ILE A 288 2.52 -4.19 3.84
N GLY A 289 1.66 -3.54 3.07
CA GLY A 289 0.34 -4.08 2.74
C GLY A 289 -0.60 -4.10 3.95
N GLY A 290 -1.70 -4.85 3.82
CA GLY A 290 -2.66 -5.03 4.93
C GLY A 290 -3.20 -3.70 5.47
N THR A 291 -3.16 -3.53 6.79
CA THR A 291 -3.63 -2.32 7.48
C THR A 291 -2.85 -1.07 7.02
N MET A 292 -1.54 -1.18 6.76
CA MET A 292 -0.72 -0.07 6.25
C MET A 292 -1.11 0.39 4.84
N ASN A 293 -1.81 -0.43 4.05
CA ASN A 293 -2.17 -0.08 2.67
C ASN A 293 -3.44 0.78 2.57
N ASP A 294 -4.20 0.94 3.65
CA ASP A 294 -5.44 1.71 3.68
C ASP A 294 -5.20 3.07 4.35
N ILE A 295 -5.33 4.15 3.58
CA ILE A 295 -5.02 5.51 4.02
C ILE A 295 -5.82 5.92 5.26
N ASP A 296 -7.06 5.45 5.45
CA ASP A 296 -7.90 5.85 6.59
C ASP A 296 -7.61 5.10 7.89
N VAL A 297 -6.95 3.94 7.80
CA VAL A 297 -6.74 3.06 8.97
C VAL A 297 -5.29 2.68 9.19
N SER A 298 -4.37 3.07 8.31
CA SER A 298 -2.93 2.79 8.44
C SER A 298 -2.31 3.12 9.80
N PRO A 299 -2.70 4.19 10.53
CA PRO A 299 -2.17 4.44 11.88
C PRO A 299 -2.56 3.39 12.93
N ASN A 300 -3.51 2.48 12.64
CA ASN A 300 -3.80 1.36 13.52
C ASN A 300 -2.62 0.37 13.60
N ASP A 301 -1.71 0.37 12.62
CA ASP A 301 -0.43 -0.32 12.70
C ASP A 301 0.64 0.59 13.33
N PRO A 302 1.31 0.20 14.43
CA PRO A 302 2.40 0.97 15.00
C PRO A 302 3.51 1.33 14.02
N VAL A 303 3.75 0.51 12.99
CA VAL A 303 4.75 0.80 11.95
C VAL A 303 4.50 2.13 11.25
N PHE A 304 3.25 2.60 11.18
CA PHE A 304 2.90 3.93 10.68
C PHE A 304 3.75 5.01 11.34
N TYR A 305 3.76 5.06 12.67
CA TYR A 305 4.44 6.12 13.42
C TYR A 305 5.96 6.05 13.24
N LEU A 306 6.53 4.84 13.13
CA LEU A 306 7.98 4.67 12.96
C LEU A 306 8.42 4.99 11.53
N HIS A 307 7.62 4.64 10.52
CA HIS A 307 7.87 5.01 9.13
C HIS A 307 7.73 6.52 8.92
N HIS A 308 6.65 7.13 9.41
CA HIS A 308 6.47 8.59 9.34
C HIS A 308 7.55 9.34 10.13
N CYS A 309 8.06 8.77 11.21
CA CYS A 309 9.21 9.33 11.92
C CYS A 309 10.49 9.32 11.07
N TYR A 310 10.66 8.35 10.16
CA TYR A 310 11.75 8.38 9.18
C TYR A 310 11.48 9.40 8.07
N VAL A 311 10.25 9.53 7.59
CA VAL A 311 9.88 10.56 6.62
C VAL A 311 10.12 11.96 7.17
N ASP A 312 9.80 12.20 8.45
CA ASP A 312 10.11 13.46 9.12
C ASP A 312 11.62 13.68 9.30
N LYS A 313 12.41 12.62 9.55
CA LYS A 313 13.88 12.70 9.50
C LYS A 313 14.36 13.13 8.12
N VAL A 314 13.87 12.52 7.03
CA VAL A 314 14.26 12.89 5.65
C VAL A 314 13.91 14.36 5.37
N TRP A 315 12.75 14.82 5.82
CA TRP A 315 12.40 16.24 5.71
C TRP A 315 13.31 17.13 6.56
N GLN A 316 13.70 16.69 7.76
CA GLN A 316 14.66 17.41 8.60
C GLN A 316 16.05 17.52 7.93
N ASP A 317 16.56 16.42 7.37
CA ASP A 317 17.84 16.41 6.65
C ASP A 317 17.81 17.38 5.45
N PHE A 318 16.68 17.41 4.73
CA PHE A 318 16.43 18.42 3.69
C PHE A 318 16.41 19.85 4.25
N ARG A 319 15.72 20.11 5.37
CA ARG A 319 15.64 21.44 5.98
C ARG A 319 17.02 21.92 6.45
N ASP A 320 17.85 21.03 6.99
CA ASP A 320 19.22 21.34 7.40
C ASP A 320 20.08 21.71 6.19
N ASN A 321 19.96 20.99 5.07
CA ASN A 321 20.60 21.37 3.80
C ASN A 321 20.05 22.71 3.28
N ALA A 322 18.74 22.89 3.23
CA ALA A 322 18.10 24.12 2.75
C ALA A 322 18.55 25.33 3.55
N LYS A 323 18.62 25.22 4.89
CA LYS A 323 19.16 26.27 5.78
C LYS A 323 20.58 26.69 5.41
N SER A 324 21.43 25.74 4.99
CA SER A 324 22.79 26.03 4.55
C SER A 324 22.86 26.79 3.22
N VAL A 325 21.83 26.67 2.38
CA VAL A 325 21.77 27.24 1.02
C VAL A 325 21.00 28.57 0.97
N ILE A 326 19.82 28.61 1.58
CA ILE A 326 18.91 29.77 1.56
C ILE A 326 18.83 30.53 2.89
N GLY A 327 19.69 30.19 3.86
CA GLY A 327 19.75 30.87 5.15
C GLY A 327 18.46 30.72 5.95
N ASN A 328 18.06 31.78 6.67
CA ASN A 328 16.84 31.78 7.51
C ASN A 328 15.52 31.79 6.71
N ASP A 329 15.56 32.01 5.39
CA ASP A 329 14.35 32.02 4.56
C ASP A 329 13.64 30.66 4.52
N PHE A 330 14.33 29.57 4.86
CA PHE A 330 13.76 28.23 4.90
C PHE A 330 12.58 28.10 5.88
N GLU A 331 12.55 28.91 6.95
CA GLU A 331 11.46 28.93 7.94
C GLU A 331 10.15 29.44 7.32
N PHE A 332 10.25 30.33 6.32
CA PHE A 332 9.11 30.94 5.63
C PHE A 332 8.84 30.31 4.26
N ASP A 333 9.54 29.22 3.93
CA ASP A 333 9.46 28.53 2.64
C ASP A 333 8.24 27.58 2.57
N TYR A 334 7.07 28.08 2.99
CA TYR A 334 5.80 27.40 2.80
C TYR A 334 5.34 27.60 1.34
N PRO A 335 5.22 26.55 0.52
CA PRO A 335 4.90 26.74 -0.90
C PRO A 335 3.50 27.31 -1.11
N VAL A 336 3.35 28.15 -2.14
CA VAL A 336 2.05 28.66 -2.59
C VAL A 336 1.22 27.49 -3.12
N THR A 337 -0.04 27.42 -2.70
CA THR A 337 -0.99 26.40 -3.16
C THR A 337 -2.35 27.03 -3.45
N ALA A 338 -3.06 26.48 -4.44
CA ALA A 338 -4.46 26.82 -4.72
C ALA A 338 -5.43 25.95 -3.92
N ASP A 339 -4.95 24.86 -3.29
CA ASP A 339 -5.77 23.97 -2.50
C ASP A 339 -6.16 24.63 -1.18
N MET A 340 -7.47 24.66 -0.88
CA MET A 340 -8.01 25.27 0.32
C MET A 340 -7.60 24.56 1.62
N PHE A 341 -7.37 23.24 1.58
CA PHE A 341 -6.99 22.44 2.75
C PHE A 341 -5.53 22.63 3.13
N HIS A 342 -4.70 23.00 2.14
CA HIS A 342 -3.27 23.23 2.32
C HIS A 342 -2.89 24.71 2.44
N GLN A 343 -3.85 25.63 2.57
CA GLN A 343 -3.53 27.04 2.82
C GLN A 343 -2.75 27.18 4.14
N PRO A 344 -1.76 28.09 4.23
CA PRO A 344 -0.88 28.19 5.40
C PRO A 344 -1.63 28.46 6.71
N ASN A 345 -2.67 29.30 6.66
CA ASN A 345 -3.47 29.68 7.83
C ASN A 345 -4.64 28.72 8.12
N ARG A 346 -4.79 27.66 7.33
CA ARG A 346 -5.83 26.66 7.55
C ARG A 346 -5.42 25.72 8.68
N ALA A 347 -6.39 25.35 9.52
CA ALA A 347 -6.18 24.33 10.53
C ALA A 347 -5.88 22.96 9.91
N MET A 348 -5.09 22.15 10.60
CA MET A 348 -4.63 20.82 10.16
C MET A 348 -5.75 19.74 10.26
N GLY A 349 -6.94 20.01 9.74
CA GLY A 349 -8.08 19.07 9.76
C GLY A 349 -8.54 18.73 11.18
N ASN A 350 -8.39 17.45 11.58
CA ASN A 350 -8.70 16.98 12.93
C ASN A 350 -7.73 17.50 14.01
N LEU A 351 -6.66 18.18 13.61
CA LEU A 351 -5.68 18.87 14.46
C LEU A 351 -5.95 20.38 14.44
N ASN A 352 -7.11 20.76 14.98
CA ASN A 352 -7.70 22.09 14.79
C ASN A 352 -7.02 23.23 15.57
N GLU A 353 -6.18 22.92 16.55
CA GLU A 353 -5.45 23.91 17.35
C GLU A 353 -4.13 24.37 16.70
N PHE A 354 -3.80 23.86 15.51
CA PHE A 354 -2.54 24.13 14.80
C PHE A 354 -2.81 24.41 13.31
N THR A 355 -2.17 25.44 12.75
CA THR A 355 -2.29 25.74 11.30
C THR A 355 -1.18 25.07 10.50
N ASN A 356 -1.40 24.86 9.20
CA ASN A 356 -0.44 24.18 8.34
C ASN A 356 0.96 24.83 8.35
N SER A 357 1.03 26.16 8.29
CA SER A 357 2.30 26.90 8.34
C SER A 357 3.03 26.74 9.67
N MET A 358 2.32 26.50 10.77
CA MET A 358 2.97 26.27 12.06
C MET A 358 3.77 24.97 12.08
N GLY A 359 3.45 24.00 11.22
CA GLY A 359 4.24 22.77 11.05
C GLY A 359 5.66 23.00 10.55
N TYR A 360 5.94 24.19 9.99
CA TYR A 360 7.22 24.59 9.43
C TYR A 360 8.10 25.38 10.41
N LEU A 361 7.60 25.67 11.61
CA LEU A 361 8.32 26.48 12.59
C LEU A 361 9.62 25.82 13.03
N LYS A 362 10.69 26.61 13.11
CA LYS A 362 12.01 26.17 13.57
C LYS A 362 12.03 25.60 14.99
N ILE A 363 11.01 25.86 15.79
CA ILE A 363 10.90 25.31 17.15
C ILE A 363 10.92 23.79 17.13
N PHE A 364 10.39 23.18 16.06
CA PHE A 364 10.50 21.74 15.88
C PHE A 364 11.97 21.35 15.74
N ASP A 365 12.65 21.92 14.75
CA ASP A 365 14.06 21.66 14.41
C ASP A 365 15.02 21.90 15.60
N GLU A 366 14.81 22.97 16.38
CA GLU A 366 15.75 23.39 17.42
C GLU A 366 15.52 22.73 18.79
N ARG A 367 14.30 22.26 19.05
CA ARG A 367 13.85 21.95 20.43
C ARG A 367 13.04 20.67 20.56
N ILE A 368 12.41 20.17 19.50
CA ILE A 368 11.43 19.08 19.59
C ILE A 368 11.86 17.84 18.79
N THR A 369 12.29 18.01 17.54
CA THR A 369 12.60 16.92 16.61
C THR A 369 14.11 16.81 16.42
N ASN A 370 14.76 15.98 17.24
CA ASN A 370 16.17 15.63 17.08
C ASN A 370 16.33 14.18 16.61
N TYR A 371 17.17 13.95 15.61
CA TYR A 371 17.37 12.64 15.00
C TYR A 371 18.82 12.16 15.14
N ALA A 372 19.01 10.90 15.50
CA ALA A 372 20.29 10.24 15.31
C ALA A 372 20.46 9.87 13.82
N PRO A 373 21.69 9.83 13.29
CA PRO A 373 21.96 9.38 11.92
C PRO A 373 21.46 7.95 11.68
N SER A 374 21.06 7.66 10.43
CA SER A 374 20.64 6.30 10.08
C SER A 374 21.87 5.39 10.01
N PRO A 375 21.80 4.13 10.49
CA PRO A 375 22.88 3.16 10.29
C PRO A 375 23.22 2.93 8.81
N GLY A 376 22.24 3.05 7.91
CA GLY A 376 22.47 2.93 6.47
C GLY A 376 23.42 4.00 5.89
N GLU A 377 23.60 5.12 6.60
CA GLU A 377 24.51 6.22 6.27
C GLU A 377 25.93 6.00 6.85
N ILE A 378 26.11 5.02 7.74
CA ILE A 378 27.39 4.72 8.39
C ILE A 378 28.28 3.89 7.46
N THR A 379 29.48 4.39 7.19
CA THR A 379 30.55 3.60 6.57
C THR A 379 31.09 2.59 7.58
N CYS A 380 31.07 1.30 7.25
CA CYS A 380 31.52 0.24 8.12
C CYS A 380 32.67 -0.57 7.51
N THR A 381 33.49 -1.18 8.36
CA THR A 381 34.50 -2.18 7.96
C THR A 381 34.20 -3.55 8.56
N ARG A 382 33.58 -3.57 9.75
CA ARG A 382 33.17 -4.76 10.48
C ARG A 382 31.71 -4.61 10.93
N SER A 383 31.00 -5.72 11.11
CA SER A 383 29.60 -5.68 11.58
C SER A 383 29.42 -5.05 12.96
N SER A 384 30.47 -5.04 13.80
CA SER A 384 30.49 -4.32 15.07
C SER A 384 30.31 -2.81 14.92
N ASP A 385 30.72 -2.24 13.78
CA ASP A 385 30.66 -0.81 13.52
C ASP A 385 29.21 -0.33 13.32
N CYS A 386 28.28 -1.25 13.02
CA CYS A 386 26.86 -0.98 12.80
C CYS A 386 26.03 -0.83 14.09
N GLN A 387 26.67 -0.94 15.26
CA GLN A 387 26.07 -0.71 16.60
C GLN A 387 24.85 -1.58 16.95
N SER A 388 24.49 -2.54 16.09
CA SER A 388 23.37 -3.44 16.28
C SER A 388 23.64 -4.80 15.61
N PRO A 389 24.53 -5.64 16.18
CA PRO A 389 24.89 -6.93 15.57
C PRO A 389 23.71 -7.90 15.48
N GLN A 390 22.65 -7.65 16.27
CA GLN A 390 21.43 -8.45 16.29
C GLN A 390 20.46 -8.11 15.14
N PHE A 391 20.63 -6.98 14.43
CA PHE A 391 19.76 -6.57 13.32
C PHE A 391 20.52 -6.16 12.06
N LEU A 392 21.78 -5.77 12.20
CA LEU A 392 22.57 -5.16 11.14
C LEU A 392 23.92 -5.86 11.01
N ARG A 393 24.40 -5.94 9.77
CA ARG A 393 25.75 -6.40 9.44
C ARG A 393 26.41 -5.44 8.47
N CYS A 394 27.74 -5.47 8.44
CA CYS A 394 28.48 -4.73 7.43
C CYS A 394 28.51 -5.52 6.13
N SER A 395 28.19 -4.86 5.01
CA SER A 395 28.31 -5.43 3.67
C SER A 395 28.65 -4.33 2.68
N SER A 396 29.72 -4.52 1.91
CA SER A 396 30.18 -3.54 0.90
C SER A 396 30.35 -2.12 1.47
N GLY A 397 30.88 -2.02 2.69
CA GLY A 397 31.13 -0.74 3.36
C GLY A 397 29.91 -0.05 3.96
N ARG A 398 28.71 -0.66 3.92
CA ARG A 398 27.49 -0.11 4.51
C ARG A 398 26.83 -1.09 5.49
N CYS A 399 26.16 -0.54 6.49
CA CYS A 399 25.33 -1.34 7.39
C CYS A 399 24.01 -1.70 6.68
N ILE A 400 23.74 -3.00 6.58
CA ILE A 400 22.52 -3.53 5.97
C ILE A 400 21.80 -4.46 6.95
N PRO A 401 20.48 -4.66 6.79
CA PRO A 401 19.74 -5.58 7.63
C PRO A 401 20.25 -7.01 7.51
N ILE A 402 20.10 -7.80 8.58
CA ILE A 402 20.31 -9.24 8.54
C ILE A 402 18.99 -9.95 8.21
N LEU A 403 19.10 -11.15 7.64
CA LEU A 403 17.96 -11.99 7.34
C LEU A 403 17.41 -12.61 8.64
N ARG A 404 16.09 -12.81 8.71
CA ARG A 404 15.46 -13.62 9.76
C ARG A 404 16.06 -15.03 9.75
N SER A 405 16.45 -15.54 10.92
CA SER A 405 16.94 -16.92 11.07
C SER A 405 15.76 -17.87 11.20
N SER A 406 15.78 -18.99 10.47
CA SER A 406 14.81 -20.10 10.64
C SER A 406 14.97 -20.83 11.98
N SER A 407 16.08 -20.60 12.69
CA SER A 407 16.34 -21.14 14.02
C SER A 407 16.51 -20.01 15.02
N SER A 408 15.53 -19.81 15.91
CA SER A 408 15.69 -18.97 17.08
C SER A 408 16.86 -19.50 17.94
N PRO A 409 17.83 -18.66 18.36
CA PRO A 409 18.91 -19.07 19.26
C PRO A 409 18.42 -19.35 20.68
N PHE A 410 17.17 -19.01 21.01
CA PHE A 410 16.61 -19.13 22.36
C PHE A 410 15.69 -20.35 22.46
N GLY A 411 16.32 -21.48 22.79
CA GLY A 411 15.80 -22.64 23.51
C GLY A 411 14.31 -22.96 23.40
N ARG A 412 14.02 -24.11 22.78
CA ARG A 412 12.78 -24.90 22.93
C ARG A 412 12.21 -24.82 24.35
N ARG A 413 11.26 -23.91 24.59
CA ARG A 413 10.35 -24.00 25.73
C ARG A 413 9.09 -24.69 25.25
N LYS A 414 8.98 -25.99 25.51
CA LYS A 414 7.73 -26.75 25.42
C LYS A 414 6.67 -26.05 26.28
N LYS A 415 5.77 -25.29 25.66
CA LYS A 415 4.44 -25.01 26.22
C LYS A 415 3.42 -25.71 25.32
N ARG A 416 2.61 -26.54 25.97
CA ARG A 416 1.50 -27.29 25.39
C ARG A 416 0.47 -26.31 24.81
N ASP A 417 -0.12 -26.74 23.71
CA ASP A 417 -1.37 -26.27 23.10
C ASP A 417 -1.30 -24.92 22.36
N VAL A 418 -0.41 -24.79 21.37
CA VAL A 418 -0.64 -24.29 20.00
C VAL A 418 0.64 -24.62 19.22
N GLU A 419 0.57 -25.50 18.20
CA GLU A 419 1.66 -25.66 17.23
C GLU A 419 1.76 -24.38 16.40
N TYR A 420 2.58 -23.43 16.86
CA TYR A 420 3.14 -22.45 15.95
C TYR A 420 4.23 -23.17 15.18
N GLU A 421 3.96 -23.47 13.90
CA GLU A 421 5.00 -23.86 12.95
C GLU A 421 6.18 -22.90 13.10
N ASP A 422 7.38 -23.46 13.20
CA ASP A 422 8.64 -22.71 13.25
C ASP A 422 8.63 -21.62 12.16
N ASP A 423 9.29 -20.47 12.45
CA ASP A 423 9.47 -19.28 11.59
C ASP A 423 10.28 -19.63 10.30
N GLU A 424 9.83 -20.65 9.56
CA GLU A 424 10.43 -21.11 8.33
C GLU A 424 10.20 -20.07 7.24
N TYR A 425 11.25 -19.85 6.45
CA TYR A 425 11.25 -18.87 5.38
C TYR A 425 10.12 -19.12 4.38
N LYS A 426 9.04 -18.33 4.46
CA LYS A 426 8.00 -18.31 3.41
C LYS A 426 8.44 -17.35 2.30
N SER A 427 8.56 -17.86 1.08
CA SER A 427 8.77 -17.01 -0.08
C SER A 427 7.52 -16.18 -0.38
N VAL A 428 7.64 -15.16 -1.22
CA VAL A 428 6.48 -14.39 -1.70
C VAL A 428 5.42 -15.31 -2.33
N MET A 429 5.84 -16.42 -2.95
CA MET A 429 4.93 -17.39 -3.55
C MET A 429 4.17 -18.20 -2.49
N ASP A 430 4.76 -18.44 -1.32
CA ASP A 430 4.19 -19.28 -0.26
C ASP A 430 3.18 -18.53 0.64
N SER A 431 3.21 -17.19 0.62
CA SER A 431 2.33 -16.36 1.46
C SER A 431 0.95 -16.14 0.84
N SER A 432 -0.11 -16.49 1.57
CA SER A 432 -1.49 -16.10 1.23
C SER A 432 -1.73 -14.61 1.47
N TYR A 433 -2.81 -14.05 0.88
CA TYR A 433 -3.25 -12.69 1.15
C TYR A 433 -4.44 -12.69 2.11
N GLN A 434 -4.37 -11.93 3.20
CA GLN A 434 -5.49 -11.78 4.15
C GLN A 434 -6.22 -10.46 3.93
N ASN A 435 -7.50 -10.55 3.55
CA ASN A 435 -8.42 -9.41 3.54
C ASN A 435 -9.14 -9.28 4.90
N ASN A 436 -9.51 -8.06 5.29
CA ASN A 436 -10.31 -7.82 6.50
C ASN A 436 -11.83 -7.88 6.27
N PHE A 437 -12.27 -8.00 5.01
CA PHE A 437 -13.68 -8.07 4.61
C PHE A 437 -14.55 -6.94 5.17
N VAL A 438 -14.02 -5.72 5.17
CA VAL A 438 -14.72 -4.53 5.67
C VAL A 438 -15.34 -3.74 4.51
N ILE A 439 -16.66 -3.55 4.57
CA ILE A 439 -17.41 -2.65 3.69
C ILE A 439 -18.13 -1.62 4.55
N ASP A 440 -17.96 -0.33 4.24
CA ASP A 440 -18.63 0.79 4.92
C ASP A 440 -18.52 0.71 6.46
N GLY A 441 -17.37 0.22 6.95
CA GLY A 441 -17.08 0.10 8.37
C GLY A 441 -17.67 -1.13 9.06
N GLU A 442 -18.26 -2.06 8.31
CA GLU A 442 -18.80 -3.33 8.81
C GLU A 442 -17.92 -4.50 8.36
N ALA A 443 -17.46 -5.31 9.33
CA ALA A 443 -16.62 -6.47 9.05
C ALA A 443 -17.50 -7.71 8.83
N ASP A 444 -17.82 -8.02 7.57
CA ASP A 444 -18.74 -9.09 7.23
C ASP A 444 -18.50 -9.63 5.81
N VAL A 445 -18.13 -10.91 5.68
CA VAL A 445 -17.89 -11.54 4.38
C VAL A 445 -19.15 -11.62 3.51
N SER A 446 -20.34 -11.66 4.12
CA SER A 446 -21.61 -11.77 3.38
C SER A 446 -22.00 -10.51 2.61
N GLN A 447 -21.30 -9.40 2.85
CA GLN A 447 -21.42 -8.17 2.07
C GLN A 447 -20.60 -8.18 0.80
N TRP A 448 -19.79 -9.21 0.56
CA TRP A 448 -18.97 -9.35 -0.63
C TRP A 448 -19.66 -10.26 -1.64
N ALA A 449 -19.45 -9.98 -2.92
CA ALA A 449 -19.71 -10.87 -4.04
C ALA A 449 -18.40 -11.04 -4.80
N PHE A 450 -18.18 -12.21 -5.40
CA PHE A 450 -16.93 -12.57 -6.05
C PHE A 450 -17.15 -12.68 -7.55
N ILE A 451 -16.37 -11.92 -8.31
CA ILE A 451 -16.39 -11.95 -9.77
C ILE A 451 -15.15 -12.66 -10.29
N PRO A 452 -15.28 -13.53 -11.32
CA PRO A 452 -14.12 -14.07 -12.02
C PRO A 452 -13.48 -12.97 -12.88
N VAL A 453 -12.15 -12.96 -12.93
CA VAL A 453 -11.35 -12.07 -13.78
C VAL A 453 -10.31 -12.88 -14.52
N THR A 454 -10.30 -12.80 -15.84
CA THR A 454 -9.28 -13.47 -16.66
C THR A 454 -7.99 -12.65 -16.65
N LEU A 455 -6.89 -13.30 -16.32
CA LEU A 455 -5.54 -12.73 -16.37
C LEU A 455 -4.80 -13.34 -17.56
N MET A 456 -4.49 -12.51 -18.55
CA MET A 456 -3.73 -12.90 -19.73
C MET A 456 -2.34 -12.28 -19.66
N TYR A 457 -1.32 -13.12 -19.56
CA TYR A 457 0.08 -12.72 -19.56
C TYR A 457 0.69 -12.90 -20.93
N ILE A 458 1.34 -11.87 -21.44
CA ILE A 458 2.16 -11.91 -22.66
C ILE A 458 3.60 -11.63 -22.25
N ARG A 459 4.44 -12.65 -22.37
CA ARG A 459 5.82 -12.59 -21.92
C ARG A 459 6.64 -11.56 -22.70
N PRO A 460 7.44 -10.72 -22.03
CA PRO A 460 8.35 -9.81 -22.71
C PRO A 460 9.46 -10.58 -23.43
N MET A 461 9.97 -9.98 -24.49
CA MET A 461 11.14 -10.49 -25.20
C MET A 461 12.39 -10.44 -24.32
N GLY A 462 13.24 -11.47 -24.42
CA GLY A 462 14.62 -11.45 -23.94
C GLY A 462 14.81 -12.11 -22.58
N GLN A 463 13.79 -12.83 -22.11
CA GLN A 463 13.85 -13.61 -20.88
C GLN A 463 14.55 -14.96 -21.11
N HIS A 464 15.26 -15.44 -20.08
CA HIS A 464 15.97 -16.70 -20.07
C HIS A 464 15.65 -17.43 -18.77
N PHE A 465 15.29 -18.71 -18.86
CA PHE A 465 14.80 -19.51 -17.74
C PHE A 465 15.71 -20.69 -17.40
N GLY A 466 16.80 -20.89 -18.16
CA GLY A 466 17.77 -21.96 -17.90
C GLY A 466 17.26 -23.34 -18.31
N CYS A 467 16.25 -23.40 -19.19
CA CYS A 467 15.71 -24.65 -19.71
C CYS A 467 16.46 -25.05 -20.99
N ASN A 468 17.75 -25.32 -20.85
CA ASN A 468 18.68 -25.49 -21.95
C ASN A 468 18.41 -26.79 -22.72
N ALA A 469 18.41 -26.72 -24.04
CA ALA A 469 18.17 -27.86 -24.92
C ALA A 469 19.32 -28.87 -24.82
N VAL A 470 19.00 -30.16 -24.98
CA VAL A 470 20.00 -31.22 -25.07
C VAL A 470 20.19 -31.62 -26.53
N ARG A 471 21.42 -31.49 -27.04
CA ARG A 471 21.79 -31.85 -28.41
C ARG A 471 22.96 -32.84 -28.37
N ASN A 472 22.79 -33.99 -29.01
CA ASN A 472 23.78 -35.06 -29.03
C ASN A 472 24.29 -35.50 -27.65
N GLY A 473 23.41 -35.48 -26.63
CA GLY A 473 23.74 -35.85 -25.26
C GLY A 473 24.42 -34.76 -24.43
N SER A 474 24.67 -33.58 -25.00
CA SER A 474 25.24 -32.43 -24.30
C SER A 474 24.20 -31.32 -24.12
N ILE A 475 24.23 -30.65 -22.96
CA ILE A 475 23.42 -29.45 -22.71
C ILE A 475 24.01 -28.29 -23.53
N ASP A 476 23.17 -27.62 -24.32
CA ASP A 476 23.52 -26.41 -25.04
C ASP A 476 23.07 -25.20 -24.23
N ASP A 477 23.99 -24.62 -23.44
CA ASP A 477 23.68 -23.52 -22.52
C ASP A 477 23.26 -22.22 -23.21
N ASN A 478 23.35 -22.15 -24.55
CA ASN A 478 22.92 -20.99 -25.34
C ASN A 478 21.52 -21.17 -25.97
N ASP A 479 20.90 -22.35 -25.83
CA ASP A 479 19.64 -22.70 -26.47
C ASP A 479 18.56 -23.03 -25.43
N ASP A 480 17.97 -22.00 -24.81
CA ASP A 480 16.81 -22.18 -23.93
C ASP A 480 15.57 -22.55 -24.77
N ILE A 481 14.86 -23.63 -24.43
CA ILE A 481 13.66 -24.04 -25.18
C ILE A 481 12.52 -23.02 -25.12
N TYR A 482 12.56 -22.12 -24.13
CA TYR A 482 11.65 -21.00 -23.97
C TYR A 482 12.20 -19.70 -24.59
N SER A 483 13.35 -19.70 -25.26
CA SER A 483 13.92 -18.48 -25.85
C SER A 483 13.00 -17.85 -26.91
N ASN A 484 13.20 -16.55 -27.13
CA ASN A 484 12.39 -15.76 -28.08
C ASN A 484 12.34 -16.34 -29.50
N ASP A 485 13.48 -16.81 -30.03
CA ASP A 485 13.59 -17.36 -31.37
C ASP A 485 12.69 -18.59 -31.58
N LYS A 486 12.51 -19.41 -30.54
CA LYS A 486 11.58 -20.56 -30.57
C LYS A 486 10.11 -20.14 -30.54
N THR A 487 9.81 -19.00 -29.93
CA THR A 487 8.44 -18.46 -29.81
C THR A 487 8.04 -17.51 -30.95
N SER A 488 8.94 -17.26 -31.91
CA SER A 488 8.74 -16.33 -33.03
C SER A 488 7.49 -16.64 -33.87
N LYS A 489 7.09 -17.91 -33.97
CA LYS A 489 5.85 -18.34 -34.64
C LYS A 489 4.57 -17.78 -34.02
N LEU A 490 4.62 -17.28 -32.79
CA LEU A 490 3.48 -16.68 -32.10
C LEU A 490 3.41 -15.16 -32.30
N TRP A 491 4.42 -14.53 -32.92
CA TRP A 491 4.50 -13.09 -33.06
C TRP A 491 3.48 -12.50 -34.04
N ASP A 492 2.93 -13.34 -34.92
CA ASP A 492 1.82 -12.96 -35.80
C ASP A 492 0.53 -12.66 -35.03
N TYR A 493 0.39 -13.23 -33.82
CA TYR A 493 -0.81 -13.12 -32.99
C TYR A 493 -0.60 -12.18 -31.79
N PHE A 494 0.58 -12.24 -31.18
CA PHE A 494 0.92 -11.47 -29.99
C PHE A 494 2.15 -10.62 -30.27
N LYS A 495 2.11 -9.34 -29.94
CA LYS A 495 3.22 -8.41 -30.13
C LYS A 495 3.92 -8.15 -28.79
N PRO A 496 4.85 -9.03 -28.36
CA PRO A 496 5.49 -8.85 -27.06
C PRO A 496 6.33 -7.58 -27.04
N GLY A 497 6.31 -6.91 -25.89
CA GLY A 497 7.21 -5.80 -25.61
C GLY A 497 8.59 -6.27 -25.14
N VAL A 498 9.40 -5.31 -24.66
CA VAL A 498 10.71 -5.58 -24.06
C VAL A 498 10.69 -5.02 -22.64
N ASP A 499 11.00 -5.85 -21.64
CA ASP A 499 11.21 -5.37 -20.28
C ASP A 499 12.60 -4.72 -20.18
N LYS A 500 12.64 -3.39 -20.06
CA LYS A 500 13.91 -2.65 -19.94
C LYS A 500 14.47 -2.68 -18.53
N ARG A 501 13.68 -3.07 -17.53
CA ARG A 501 14.13 -3.20 -16.13
C ARG A 501 14.96 -4.47 -15.93
N ARG A 502 14.89 -5.43 -16.87
CA ARG A 502 15.60 -6.72 -16.84
C ARG A 502 15.40 -7.43 -15.50
N VAL A 503 14.17 -7.36 -14.96
CA VAL A 503 13.90 -7.96 -13.66
C VAL A 503 13.87 -9.46 -13.84
N SER A 504 14.74 -10.18 -13.12
CA SER A 504 14.65 -11.63 -13.04
C SER A 504 13.41 -11.98 -12.25
N ASP A 505 12.43 -12.63 -12.88
CA ASP A 505 11.43 -13.39 -12.15
C ASP A 505 12.12 -14.41 -11.23
N SER A 506 11.36 -14.99 -10.30
CA SER A 506 11.86 -16.14 -9.55
C SER A 506 12.40 -17.18 -10.55
N GLN A 507 13.56 -17.78 -10.27
CA GLN A 507 14.15 -18.81 -11.14
C GLN A 507 13.20 -19.99 -11.38
N SER A 508 12.11 -20.10 -10.61
CA SER A 508 11.07 -21.12 -10.78
C SER A 508 10.24 -20.94 -12.06
N GLY A 509 10.21 -19.74 -12.65
CA GLY A 509 9.34 -19.43 -13.79
C GLY A 509 7.86 -19.25 -13.42
N ALA A 510 7.55 -19.03 -12.13
CA ALA A 510 6.21 -18.71 -11.64
C ALA A 510 6.19 -17.37 -10.89
N THR A 511 5.06 -16.66 -10.98
CA THR A 511 4.84 -15.38 -10.29
C THR A 511 3.37 -15.16 -9.92
N LYS A 512 3.10 -14.20 -9.04
CA LYS A 512 1.76 -13.75 -8.66
C LYS A 512 1.38 -12.49 -9.42
N PHE A 513 0.15 -12.48 -9.93
CA PHE A 513 -0.51 -11.27 -10.41
C PHE A 513 -1.65 -10.96 -9.47
N PHE A 514 -1.52 -9.84 -8.76
CA PHE A 514 -2.53 -9.41 -7.81
C PHE A 514 -3.70 -8.77 -8.55
N VAL A 515 -4.91 -9.15 -8.17
CA VAL A 515 -6.16 -8.54 -8.62
C VAL A 515 -6.76 -7.80 -7.45
N GLN A 516 -6.99 -6.50 -7.64
CA GLN A 516 -7.48 -5.61 -6.62
C GLN A 516 -8.82 -5.00 -7.05
N SER A 517 -9.73 -4.84 -6.10
CA SER A 517 -10.89 -3.97 -6.23
C SER A 517 -10.85 -2.84 -5.21
N ASP A 518 -11.23 -1.65 -5.65
CA ASP A 518 -11.44 -0.46 -4.82
C ASP A 518 -12.87 0.02 -4.99
N GLY A 519 -13.60 0.17 -3.88
CA GLY A 519 -14.96 0.70 -3.90
C GLY A 519 -14.99 2.16 -4.35
N ILE A 520 -15.79 2.43 -5.39
CA ILE A 520 -16.05 3.80 -5.90
C ILE A 520 -17.25 4.39 -5.17
N SER A 521 -18.34 3.61 -5.11
CA SER A 521 -19.61 3.98 -4.44
C SER A 521 -19.72 3.57 -2.97
N TYR A 522 -18.70 2.89 -2.43
CA TYR A 522 -18.64 2.38 -1.06
C TYR A 522 -17.19 2.37 -0.59
N LYS A 523 -16.96 2.30 0.72
CA LYS A 523 -15.63 2.13 1.28
C LYS A 523 -15.32 0.65 1.47
N GLY A 524 -14.36 0.13 0.73
CA GLY A 524 -13.88 -1.24 0.87
C GLY A 524 -12.84 -1.56 -0.19
N ARG A 525 -11.86 -2.39 0.18
CA ARG A 525 -10.82 -2.90 -0.71
C ARG A 525 -10.69 -4.40 -0.54
N TYR A 526 -10.50 -5.10 -1.66
CA TYR A 526 -10.20 -6.52 -1.68
C TYR A 526 -9.03 -6.79 -2.62
N ILE A 527 -8.11 -7.65 -2.21
CA ILE A 527 -6.96 -8.08 -3.03
C ILE A 527 -6.85 -9.60 -2.97
N ASP A 528 -6.64 -10.20 -4.13
CA ASP A 528 -6.30 -11.62 -4.28
C ASP A 528 -5.27 -11.76 -5.41
N TYR A 529 -4.91 -12.97 -5.83
CA TYR A 529 -3.96 -13.17 -6.91
C TYR A 529 -4.22 -14.42 -7.76
N GLY A 530 -3.76 -14.36 -9.00
CA GLY A 530 -3.56 -15.53 -9.85
C GLY A 530 -2.08 -15.91 -9.92
N ILE A 531 -1.79 -17.19 -10.07
CA ILE A 531 -0.42 -17.69 -10.34
C ILE A 531 -0.25 -17.82 -11.84
N ILE A 532 0.88 -17.30 -12.35
CA ILE A 532 1.22 -17.27 -13.78
C ILE A 532 2.54 -18.00 -14.01
N ASP A 533 2.58 -18.87 -15.02
CA ASP A 533 3.81 -19.46 -15.55
C ASP A 533 4.44 -18.49 -16.55
N THR A 534 5.50 -17.81 -16.12
CA THR A 534 6.18 -16.77 -16.92
C THR A 534 7.11 -17.35 -17.98
N ARG A 535 7.34 -18.67 -17.99
CA ARG A 535 8.11 -19.35 -19.05
C ARG A 535 7.32 -19.41 -20.34
N GLN A 536 5.99 -19.51 -20.26
CA GLN A 536 5.13 -19.57 -21.45
C GLN A 536 5.02 -18.20 -22.11
N MET A 537 5.02 -18.19 -23.45
CA MET A 537 4.89 -16.95 -24.22
C MET A 537 3.56 -16.24 -23.95
N VAL A 538 2.50 -17.04 -23.84
CA VAL A 538 1.16 -16.61 -23.49
C VAL A 538 0.63 -17.54 -22.43
N TYR A 539 0.14 -17.00 -21.33
CA TYR A 539 -0.45 -17.76 -20.25
C TYR A 539 -1.76 -17.11 -19.83
N GLU A 540 -2.77 -17.93 -19.59
CA GLU A 540 -4.07 -17.47 -19.12
C GLU A 540 -4.41 -18.18 -17.81
N THR A 541 -4.87 -17.39 -16.84
CA THR A 541 -5.49 -17.91 -15.61
C THR A 541 -6.70 -17.07 -15.24
N VAL A 542 -7.44 -17.50 -14.23
CA VAL A 542 -8.56 -16.73 -13.67
C VAL A 542 -8.34 -16.60 -12.18
N ALA A 543 -8.49 -15.37 -11.70
CA ALA A 543 -8.56 -15.05 -10.28
C ALA A 543 -9.97 -14.57 -9.94
N TYR A 544 -10.27 -14.50 -8.65
CA TYR A 544 -11.55 -14.01 -8.14
C TYR A 544 -11.32 -12.75 -7.34
N VAL A 545 -12.10 -11.71 -7.60
CA VAL A 545 -12.02 -10.45 -6.86
C VAL A 545 -13.34 -10.17 -6.18
N GLY A 546 -13.28 -9.87 -4.89
CA GLY A 546 -14.42 -9.45 -4.09
C GLY A 546 -14.83 -8.02 -4.45
N VAL A 547 -16.11 -7.76 -4.59
CA VAL A 547 -16.73 -6.43 -4.73
C VAL A 547 -17.96 -6.35 -3.82
N LYS A 548 -18.49 -5.16 -3.56
CA LYS A 548 -19.69 -5.05 -2.72
C LYS A 548 -20.87 -5.78 -3.36
N ASN A 549 -21.49 -6.65 -2.57
CA ASN A 549 -22.63 -7.43 -2.96
C ASN A 549 -23.83 -6.51 -3.22
N PRO A 550 -24.47 -6.59 -4.40
CA PRO A 550 -25.52 -5.67 -4.79
C PRO A 550 -26.88 -5.94 -4.12
N ARG A 551 -26.96 -6.89 -3.17
CA ARG A 551 -28.14 -7.18 -2.32
C ARG A 551 -28.79 -5.93 -1.69
N SER A 552 -28.02 -4.90 -1.34
CA SER A 552 -28.54 -3.65 -0.77
C SER A 552 -28.68 -2.50 -1.78
N GLY A 553 -28.38 -2.73 -3.06
CA GLY A 553 -28.34 -1.70 -4.11
C GLY A 553 -27.10 -1.88 -5.00
N SER A 554 -27.11 -1.28 -6.18
CA SER A 554 -25.97 -1.40 -7.10
C SER A 554 -24.69 -0.83 -6.49
N ALA A 555 -23.55 -1.43 -6.80
CA ALA A 555 -22.25 -0.98 -6.31
C ALA A 555 -21.26 -0.81 -7.45
N THR A 556 -20.60 0.34 -7.49
CA THR A 556 -19.51 0.64 -8.41
C THR A 556 -18.17 0.37 -7.75
N SER A 557 -17.30 -0.37 -8.44
CA SER A 557 -15.93 -0.70 -8.03
C SER A 557 -14.97 -0.46 -9.19
N TYR A 558 -13.74 -0.10 -8.88
CA TYR A 558 -12.65 -0.08 -9.84
C TYR A 558 -11.77 -1.30 -9.62
N VAL A 559 -11.52 -2.06 -10.68
CA VAL A 559 -10.72 -3.28 -10.64
C VAL A 559 -9.41 -3.05 -11.37
N SER A 560 -8.32 -3.54 -10.79
CA SER A 560 -6.99 -3.42 -11.34
C SER A 560 -6.16 -4.68 -11.13
N VAL A 561 -5.16 -4.85 -11.98
CA VAL A 561 -4.23 -5.98 -11.91
C VAL A 561 -2.81 -5.49 -12.05
N TYR A 562 -1.92 -6.00 -11.20
CA TYR A 562 -0.50 -5.74 -11.28
C TYR A 562 0.33 -6.96 -10.89
N ASP A 563 1.56 -7.04 -11.40
CA ASP A 563 2.51 -8.10 -11.05
C ASP A 563 3.36 -7.77 -9.81
N LEU A 564 4.18 -8.74 -9.37
CA LEU A 564 5.13 -8.58 -8.25
C LEU A 564 6.18 -7.46 -8.45
N HIS A 565 6.28 -6.91 -9.65
CA HIS A 565 7.24 -5.87 -10.00
C HIS A 565 6.56 -4.52 -10.28
N GLY A 566 5.27 -4.41 -9.98
CA GLY A 566 4.51 -3.17 -10.10
C GLY A 566 4.11 -2.80 -11.52
N HIS A 567 4.17 -3.74 -12.48
CA HIS A 567 3.59 -3.52 -13.80
C HIS A 567 2.07 -3.65 -13.72
N VAL A 568 1.34 -2.68 -14.29
CA VAL A 568 -0.12 -2.69 -14.34
C VAL A 568 -0.62 -3.27 -15.66
N CYS A 569 -1.68 -4.06 -15.61
CA CYS A 569 -2.26 -4.69 -16.80
C CYS A 569 -3.39 -3.85 -17.40
N GLN A 570 -3.62 -3.99 -18.71
CA GLN A 570 -4.68 -3.27 -19.41
C GLN A 570 -6.05 -3.93 -19.17
N PRO A 571 -7.04 -3.20 -18.62
CA PRO A 571 -8.40 -3.71 -18.47
C PRO A 571 -9.10 -3.81 -19.83
N ARG A 572 -9.83 -4.90 -20.01
CA ARG A 572 -10.72 -5.14 -21.14
C ARG A 572 -12.03 -5.73 -20.67
N CYS A 573 -13.12 -5.30 -21.28
CA CYS A 573 -14.47 -5.69 -20.93
C CYS A 573 -15.08 -6.42 -22.12
N ILE A 574 -15.89 -7.44 -21.84
CA ILE A 574 -16.56 -8.21 -22.88
C ILE A 574 -17.49 -7.31 -23.72
N ASP A 575 -17.35 -7.36 -25.03
CA ASP A 575 -18.23 -6.71 -25.97
C ASP A 575 -19.37 -7.66 -26.34
N ARG A 576 -20.53 -7.47 -25.70
CA ARG A 576 -21.71 -8.31 -25.92
C ARG A 576 -22.42 -8.01 -27.24
N SER A 577 -22.06 -6.93 -27.95
CA SER A 577 -22.57 -6.68 -29.30
C SER A 577 -21.95 -7.63 -30.33
N SER A 578 -20.79 -8.22 -29.99
CA SER A 578 -20.10 -9.18 -30.83
C SER A 578 -20.77 -10.56 -30.79
N LYS A 579 -20.90 -11.21 -31.95
CA LYS A 579 -21.39 -12.59 -32.07
C LYS A 579 -20.39 -13.61 -31.52
N THR A 580 -19.11 -13.26 -31.52
CA THR A 580 -17.99 -14.04 -30.97
C THR A 580 -17.51 -13.44 -29.66
N LEU A 581 -16.85 -14.24 -28.81
CA LEU A 581 -16.24 -13.73 -27.58
C LEU A 581 -15.16 -12.70 -27.96
N PHE A 582 -15.40 -11.44 -27.62
CA PHE A 582 -14.52 -10.32 -27.93
C PHE A 582 -14.41 -9.42 -26.70
N TYR A 583 -13.20 -8.96 -26.39
CA TYR A 583 -12.92 -8.05 -25.28
C TYR A 583 -12.34 -6.74 -25.83
N LYS A 584 -13.05 -5.64 -25.60
CA LYS A 584 -12.61 -4.28 -25.96
C LYS A 584 -11.91 -3.62 -24.76
N LYS A 585 -11.05 -2.63 -25.01
CA LYS A 585 -10.49 -1.80 -23.91
C LYS A 585 -11.63 -1.16 -23.13
N CYS A 586 -11.50 -1.13 -21.81
CA CYS A 586 -12.46 -0.48 -20.92
C CYS A 586 -11.78 0.31 -19.81
N SER A 587 -12.55 1.05 -19.00
CA SER A 587 -12.02 1.82 -17.87
C SER A 587 -11.49 0.92 -16.73
N GLY A 588 -12.01 -0.30 -16.60
CA GLY A 588 -11.83 -1.16 -15.41
C GLY A 588 -12.79 -0.80 -14.26
N VAL A 589 -13.63 0.21 -14.42
CA VAL A 589 -14.71 0.55 -13.49
C VAL A 589 -15.95 -0.23 -13.89
N ILE A 590 -16.50 -0.96 -12.92
CA ILE A 590 -17.68 -1.80 -13.11
C ILE A 590 -18.77 -1.44 -12.11
N LYS A 591 -20.02 -1.58 -12.52
CA LYS A 591 -21.20 -1.50 -11.66
C LYS A 591 -21.87 -2.86 -11.59
N LEU A 592 -21.98 -3.40 -10.38
CA LEU A 592 -22.75 -4.61 -10.09
C LEU A 592 -24.21 -4.25 -9.79
N THR A 593 -25.16 -5.01 -10.34
CA THR A 593 -26.61 -4.84 -10.10
C THR A 593 -27.23 -6.13 -9.53
N LYS A 594 -28.55 -6.28 -9.55
CA LYS A 594 -29.23 -7.54 -9.14
C LYS A 594 -29.81 -8.29 -10.34
N GLU A 595 -29.49 -7.84 -11.56
CA GLU A 595 -30.14 -8.33 -12.77
C GLU A 595 -29.55 -9.68 -13.20
N GLU A 596 -30.31 -10.49 -13.93
CA GLU A 596 -29.84 -11.78 -14.44
C GLU A 596 -29.23 -11.62 -15.85
N PRO A 597 -28.24 -12.44 -16.25
CA PRO A 597 -27.64 -13.55 -15.51
C PRO A 597 -26.64 -13.09 -14.42
N GLN A 598 -26.63 -13.76 -13.27
CA GLN A 598 -25.63 -13.57 -12.20
C GLN A 598 -24.23 -14.03 -12.64
N MET A 599 -23.36 -13.07 -12.96
CA MET A 599 -21.95 -13.27 -13.35
C MET A 599 -20.98 -13.18 -12.15
N TYR A 600 -21.50 -13.42 -10.96
CA TYR A 600 -20.79 -13.39 -9.69
C TYR A 600 -21.39 -14.41 -8.75
N GLY A 601 -20.64 -14.81 -7.73
CA GLY A 601 -21.16 -15.61 -6.61
C GLY A 601 -21.18 -14.83 -5.32
N ASP A 602 -22.06 -15.20 -4.40
CA ASP A 602 -22.04 -14.71 -3.02
C ASP A 602 -20.81 -15.24 -2.24
N ASP A 603 -20.21 -16.32 -2.75
CA ASP A 603 -18.91 -16.84 -2.35
C ASP A 603 -18.08 -17.32 -3.56
N ILE A 604 -16.82 -17.70 -3.30
CA ILE A 604 -15.91 -18.18 -4.36
C ILE A 604 -16.41 -19.47 -5.00
N ALA A 605 -17.01 -20.39 -4.24
CA ALA A 605 -17.47 -21.67 -4.76
C ALA A 605 -18.62 -21.46 -5.76
N GLU A 606 -19.53 -20.55 -5.45
CA GLU A 606 -20.60 -20.14 -6.34
C GLU A 606 -20.07 -19.42 -7.59
N ALA A 607 -19.10 -18.50 -7.43
CA ALA A 607 -18.47 -17.82 -8.56
C ALA A 607 -17.72 -18.80 -9.49
N VAL A 608 -17.07 -19.82 -8.93
CA VAL A 608 -16.46 -20.93 -9.68
C VAL A 608 -17.53 -21.75 -10.39
N ARG A 609 -18.65 -22.04 -9.72
CA ARG A 609 -19.75 -22.81 -10.30
C ARG A 609 -20.32 -22.13 -11.54
N TYR A 610 -20.53 -20.81 -11.52
CA TYR A 610 -21.05 -20.08 -12.68
C TYR A 610 -20.09 -20.02 -13.87
N ARG A 611 -18.78 -20.18 -13.61
CA ARG A 611 -17.77 -20.21 -14.68
C ARG A 611 -17.81 -21.51 -15.50
N TYR A 612 -18.33 -22.61 -14.98
CA TYR A 612 -18.20 -23.92 -15.61
C TYR A 612 -19.54 -24.56 -15.92
N THR A 613 -19.62 -25.16 -17.10
CA THR A 613 -20.66 -26.14 -17.42
C THR A 613 -20.18 -27.52 -16.98
N TYR A 614 -20.90 -28.14 -16.05
CA TYR A 614 -20.59 -29.45 -15.51
C TYR A 614 -21.38 -30.53 -16.27
N ASN A 615 -20.67 -31.40 -16.98
CA ASN A 615 -21.26 -32.61 -17.56
C ASN A 615 -21.02 -33.75 -16.57
N PHE A 616 -22.08 -34.27 -15.95
CA PHE A 616 -21.97 -35.26 -14.87
C PHE A 616 -21.34 -36.60 -15.28
N ASP A 617 -21.21 -36.86 -16.59
CA ASP A 617 -20.62 -38.07 -17.15
C ASP A 617 -19.10 -37.97 -17.41
N GLY A 618 -18.47 -36.83 -17.10
CA GLY A 618 -17.03 -36.62 -17.32
C GLY A 618 -16.36 -35.72 -16.28
N TYR A 619 -15.14 -36.08 -15.88
CA TYR A 619 -14.34 -35.34 -14.89
C TYR A 619 -13.81 -33.96 -15.38
N LYS A 620 -14.22 -33.49 -16.57
CA LYS A 620 -13.73 -32.25 -17.19
C LYS A 620 -14.86 -31.24 -17.40
N PRO A 621 -15.00 -30.22 -16.53
CA PRO A 621 -15.94 -29.13 -16.78
C PRO A 621 -15.51 -28.32 -18.02
N THR A 622 -16.50 -27.71 -18.69
CA THR A 622 -16.25 -26.81 -19.83
C THR A 622 -16.31 -25.37 -19.35
N SER A 623 -15.25 -24.59 -19.56
CA SER A 623 -15.22 -23.17 -19.20
C SER A 623 -16.22 -22.35 -20.02
N ASN A 624 -17.05 -21.58 -19.35
CA ASN A 624 -17.94 -20.60 -19.96
C ASN A 624 -17.33 -19.19 -19.87
N TYR A 625 -16.53 -18.85 -20.89
CA TYR A 625 -15.86 -17.56 -20.95
C TYR A 625 -16.78 -16.37 -21.28
N ARG A 626 -18.05 -16.61 -21.67
CA ARG A 626 -19.01 -15.54 -21.94
C ARG A 626 -19.56 -14.89 -20.66
N ASP A 627 -19.33 -15.53 -19.52
CA ASP A 627 -19.78 -15.06 -18.20
C ASP A 627 -18.65 -14.42 -17.39
N ILE A 628 -17.46 -14.28 -17.98
CA ILE A 628 -16.38 -13.47 -17.40
C ILE A 628 -16.44 -12.08 -18.03
N PHE A 629 -16.79 -11.07 -17.23
CA PHE A 629 -16.94 -9.71 -17.74
C PHE A 629 -15.60 -9.01 -17.98
N LEU A 630 -14.62 -9.25 -17.10
CA LEU A 630 -13.32 -8.57 -17.09
C LEU A 630 -12.18 -9.50 -17.52
N GLN A 631 -11.35 -8.99 -18.43
CA GLN A 631 -10.05 -9.55 -18.78
C GLN A 631 -8.98 -8.48 -18.58
N PHE A 632 -7.85 -8.86 -18.00
CA PHE A 632 -6.66 -8.02 -17.92
C PHE A 632 -5.57 -8.61 -18.80
N VAL A 633 -5.06 -7.80 -19.71
CA VAL A 633 -3.94 -8.15 -20.58
C VAL A 633 -2.67 -7.49 -20.05
N CYS A 634 -1.77 -8.32 -19.54
CA CYS A 634 -0.51 -7.93 -18.96
C CYS A 634 0.59 -8.06 -20.03
N GLU A 635 0.85 -6.96 -20.73
CA GLU A 635 1.85 -6.88 -21.80
C GLU A 635 2.86 -5.75 -21.51
N TYR A 636 4.08 -5.90 -22.02
CA TYR A 636 5.19 -4.97 -21.78
C TYR A 636 5.32 -3.91 -22.88
N GLY A 637 4.18 -3.47 -23.44
CA GLY A 637 4.09 -2.37 -24.39
C GLY A 637 4.10 -1.02 -23.66
N ALA A 638 4.78 -0.01 -24.20
CA ALA A 638 5.05 1.26 -23.49
C ALA A 638 3.83 2.10 -23.07
N ASP A 639 2.61 1.69 -23.40
CA ASP A 639 1.41 2.47 -23.13
C ASP A 639 0.83 2.16 -21.74
N TYR A 640 0.88 3.17 -20.87
CA TYR A 640 0.16 3.20 -19.60
C TYR A 640 -1.36 3.01 -19.85
N PRO A 641 -2.04 2.07 -19.16
CA PRO A 641 -3.42 1.69 -19.50
C PRO A 641 -4.44 2.83 -19.50
N TRP A 642 -4.18 3.89 -18.73
CA TRP A 642 -5.13 4.99 -18.51
C TRP A 642 -4.67 6.32 -19.10
N LYS A 643 -3.76 6.30 -20.08
CA LYS A 643 -3.25 7.50 -20.77
C LYS A 643 -4.35 8.37 -21.38
N ASP A 644 -5.47 7.75 -21.78
CA ASP A 644 -6.65 8.35 -22.41
C ASP A 644 -7.95 7.89 -21.72
N CYS A 645 -7.99 7.90 -20.38
CA CYS A 645 -9.17 7.47 -19.60
C CYS A 645 -10.46 8.29 -19.85
N SER A 646 -10.38 9.39 -20.59
CA SER A 646 -11.54 10.17 -21.06
C SER A 646 -12.20 9.59 -22.31
N SER A 647 -11.52 8.69 -23.02
CA SER A 647 -12.01 8.06 -24.26
C SER A 647 -12.67 6.69 -24.04
N VAL A 648 -12.73 6.25 -22.77
CA VAL A 648 -13.18 4.91 -22.39
C VAL A 648 -14.26 4.97 -21.32
#